data_AF-A0A7K5B8Y2-F1
#
_entry.id   AF-A0A7K5B8Y2-F1
#
_cell.length_a   1.000
_cell.length_b   1.000
_cell.length_c   1.000
_cell.angle_alpha   90.00
_cell.angle_beta   90.00
_cell.angle_gamma   90.00
#
_symmetry.space_group_name_H-M   'P 1'
#
loop_
_entity.id
_entity.type
_entity.pdbx_description
1 polymer ?
#
loop_
_entity_poly.entity_id
_entity_poly.type
_entity_poly.pdbx_seq_one_letter_code
_entity_poly.pdbx_strand_id
1 'polypeptide(L)'
;MGEGDRDERFLYMISCFRPRLKQIIRVQPVLDRLPSLSAEERDTVRAAALQRGEVAGAEELLRAVERGPRGCGWFHEFLQALEHGGCSLALCYANPSLSQLPSPAEEADHDLCVQLVQLLHSELVDRMQAVQVAEKCLQMGIFQEEDLDRIYTVTDNRGSRDGARELLSRIVQKKDWFSSFLVALRETQHGDLADDLSGNTGENTQNGIKNNGSEETEITSQPGYAIVEDLKQQENVTDSFSSKNSVLETSTGENLVDSGVSTGNGRVSNLNENLGQSCPTSDSGMFPFYEDEEERRVSPEPGLTLREYQMEVAKPALNGENIIICLPTGTGKTRVAVYVTKDHLDKKKRASEPGKVIVLVNKVPLVEQHLESEFHPFLKRWYQVIGLSGDSQLKISFPEVVRRNDVIISTAQILENSLLNADKEDEEDFSLIIIDECHHTQKEGVYNNIMRRYLKEKMKNKKLAKGNKPLIPQPQILGLTASPGVGGATSSSKAEEHILKICANLDACRIMTVEEHAAQLKNQVKEPSKKTVVANDKKRDPFREKITEIMTEIQNYCQLHPKSEFGTQTYEQWVIRQERRAAKEEKRKERVCAEHLKKYNDALLINDSIRMVDAYNHLNNFYQEEKSKKTVRSDDDDDDEPAVPKQDETDEFLIGLFHAKKEQLEKLARKTEHENEKLIQLRNTLMEEFTKTEEPRGIIFTKTRQSAFALFQWIQDNPKFEEVGIKAHYLIGSGHNSEMKHMTQNEQREVIDKFRCGNVNLLIATTVAEEGLDIKECNIVIRYGLVTNEIAMVQARGRARADESTYVLVASVGSGAVEREDVNSFREKMMYKAIQRVQKMPREEYLNKIENFQLQSILEKQMKVKKDQRKTYKKNPSLITFLCKNCHKLICSGEDIQVIEDMHHVSVKKDFQSLYHTRENKTLQDKHADYQTNGEIICKDCGQAWGNMMVHRGLDLPCLKIRNFVVVFADKKTTKQIFKKWGELPIRFPSFDYAAHCPSSDED
;
A
#
# COMPACT_ATOMS: atom_id res chain seq x y z
N MET A 1 -9.85 -6.38 -54.04
CA MET A 1 -10.46 -5.35 -53.18
C MET A 1 -10.38 -4.02 -53.91
N GLY A 2 -11.49 -3.28 -53.98
CA GLY A 2 -11.49 -1.93 -54.58
C GLY A 2 -10.73 -0.93 -53.69
N GLU A 3 -10.37 0.22 -54.24
CA GLU A 3 -9.65 1.26 -53.48
C GLU A 3 -10.49 1.81 -52.32
N GLY A 4 -11.80 2.01 -52.50
CA GLY A 4 -12.69 2.53 -51.45
C GLY A 4 -12.80 1.67 -50.17
N ASP A 5 -12.63 0.34 -50.27
CA ASP A 5 -12.64 -0.59 -49.10
C ASP A 5 -11.29 -0.56 -48.33
N ARG A 6 -10.26 0.11 -48.88
CA ARG A 6 -9.00 0.38 -48.16
C ARG A 6 -9.01 1.73 -47.46
N ASP A 7 -9.59 2.76 -48.08
CA ASP A 7 -9.69 4.10 -47.49
C ASP A 7 -10.54 4.13 -46.20
N GLU A 8 -11.65 3.36 -46.14
CA GLU A 8 -12.47 3.25 -44.92
C GLU A 8 -11.72 2.55 -43.76
N ARG A 9 -10.93 1.50 -44.07
CA ARG A 9 -10.09 0.82 -43.06
C ARG A 9 -8.96 1.70 -42.56
N PHE A 10 -8.40 2.55 -43.43
CA PHE A 10 -7.39 3.52 -43.05
C PHE A 10 -7.95 4.57 -42.08
N LEU A 11 -9.11 5.17 -42.38
CA LEU A 11 -9.77 6.12 -41.48
C LEU A 11 -10.12 5.46 -40.13
N TYR A 12 -10.53 4.19 -40.14
CA TYR A 12 -10.73 3.42 -38.92
C TYR A 12 -9.44 3.24 -38.11
N MET A 13 -8.31 2.89 -38.74
CA MET A 13 -7.01 2.79 -38.05
C MET A 13 -6.51 4.12 -37.49
N ILE A 14 -6.67 5.23 -38.24
CA ILE A 14 -6.37 6.57 -37.71
C ILE A 14 -7.21 6.86 -36.47
N SER A 15 -8.51 6.53 -36.48
CA SER A 15 -9.40 6.73 -35.33
C SER A 15 -8.96 5.88 -34.12
N CYS A 16 -8.67 4.59 -34.31
CA CYS A 16 -8.25 3.67 -33.25
C CYS A 16 -6.90 4.06 -32.63
N PHE A 17 -5.89 4.36 -33.45
CA PHE A 17 -4.53 4.68 -32.99
C PHE A 17 -4.26 6.19 -32.88
N ARG A 18 -5.31 7.01 -32.92
CA ARG A 18 -5.25 8.48 -32.88
C ARG A 18 -4.37 9.03 -31.74
N PRO A 19 -4.44 8.53 -30.49
CA PRO A 19 -3.59 9.03 -29.41
C PRO A 19 -2.10 8.78 -29.67
N ARG A 20 -1.78 7.62 -30.26
CA ARG A 20 -0.41 7.16 -30.52
C ARG A 20 0.22 7.88 -31.71
N LEU A 21 -0.53 8.01 -32.81
CA LEU A 21 -0.10 8.73 -34.02
C LEU A 21 0.28 10.19 -33.70
N LYS A 22 -0.48 10.88 -32.86
CA LYS A 22 -0.21 12.27 -32.42
C LYS A 22 1.12 12.47 -31.68
N GLN A 23 1.63 11.44 -31.02
CA GLN A 23 2.87 11.50 -30.25
C GLN A 23 4.11 11.24 -31.13
N ILE A 24 3.94 10.52 -32.25
CA ILE A 24 5.03 10.01 -33.08
C ILE A 24 5.23 10.85 -34.35
N ILE A 25 4.15 11.39 -34.93
CA ILE A 25 4.20 12.18 -36.17
C ILE A 25 4.88 13.54 -35.92
N ARG A 26 5.95 13.83 -36.66
CA ARG A 26 6.43 15.21 -36.85
C ARG A 26 5.63 15.89 -37.93
N VAL A 27 5.06 17.04 -37.61
CA VAL A 27 4.13 17.74 -38.47
C VAL A 27 4.84 18.25 -39.72
N GLN A 28 5.90 19.05 -39.55
CA GLN A 28 6.49 19.78 -40.68
C GLN A 28 7.14 18.88 -41.77
N PRO A 29 7.96 17.85 -41.45
CA PRO A 29 8.56 16.97 -42.48
C PRO A 29 7.55 16.14 -43.28
N VAL A 30 6.39 15.85 -42.68
CA VAL A 30 5.28 15.13 -43.33
C VAL A 30 4.44 16.10 -44.16
N LEU A 31 4.10 17.27 -43.59
CA LEU A 31 3.30 18.32 -44.23
C LEU A 31 3.94 18.89 -45.49
N ASP A 32 5.25 19.10 -45.49
CA ASP A 32 5.99 19.61 -46.65
C ASP A 32 6.02 18.59 -47.81
N ARG A 33 5.65 17.32 -47.56
CA ARG A 33 5.53 16.22 -48.53
C ARG A 33 4.08 15.79 -48.83
N LEU A 34 3.08 16.56 -48.36
CA LEU A 34 1.65 16.34 -48.65
C LEU A 34 1.07 17.48 -49.54
N PRO A 35 1.38 17.52 -50.84
CA PRO A 35 0.79 18.48 -51.78
C PRO A 35 -0.73 18.33 -51.98
N SER A 36 -1.34 17.20 -51.62
CA SER A 36 -2.80 16.98 -51.63
C SER A 36 -3.59 17.84 -50.62
N LEU A 37 -2.95 18.37 -49.58
CA LEU A 37 -3.57 19.32 -48.66
C LEU A 37 -3.56 20.76 -49.21
N SER A 38 -4.68 21.46 -49.07
CA SER A 38 -4.78 22.85 -49.52
C SER A 38 -3.78 23.77 -48.81
N ALA A 39 -3.51 24.94 -49.40
CA ALA A 39 -2.61 25.92 -48.78
C ALA A 39 -3.13 26.38 -47.41
N GLU A 40 -4.44 26.60 -47.27
CA GLU A 40 -5.09 27.01 -46.03
C GLU A 40 -5.00 25.93 -44.94
N GLU A 41 -5.20 24.65 -45.30
CA GLU A 41 -5.05 23.53 -44.35
C GLU A 41 -3.59 23.39 -43.91
N ARG A 42 -2.62 23.48 -44.83
CA ARG A 42 -1.20 23.42 -44.48
C ARG A 42 -0.77 24.58 -43.59
N ASP A 43 -1.26 25.79 -43.83
CA ASP A 43 -0.97 26.93 -42.95
C ASP A 43 -1.68 26.82 -41.60
N THR A 44 -2.89 26.26 -41.55
CA THR A 44 -3.61 25.97 -40.28
C THR A 44 -2.87 24.94 -39.43
N VAL A 45 -2.42 23.85 -40.05
CA VAL A 45 -1.63 22.78 -39.40
C VAL A 45 -0.28 23.32 -38.92
N ARG A 46 0.40 24.11 -39.74
CA ARG A 46 1.68 24.76 -39.41
C ARG A 46 1.52 25.76 -38.26
N ALA A 47 0.45 26.56 -38.26
CA ALA A 47 0.12 27.47 -37.16
C ALA A 47 -0.21 26.72 -35.86
N ALA A 48 -0.93 25.60 -35.93
CA ALA A 48 -1.22 24.74 -34.79
C ALA A 48 0.07 24.16 -34.17
N ALA A 49 1.01 23.67 -34.99
CA ALA A 49 2.30 23.18 -34.52
C ALA A 49 3.14 24.29 -33.84
N LEU A 50 3.21 25.49 -34.45
CA LEU A 50 3.96 26.64 -33.92
C LEU A 50 3.39 27.24 -32.63
N GLN A 51 2.06 27.31 -32.50
CA GLN A 51 1.40 27.97 -31.37
C GLN A 51 1.06 27.03 -30.21
N ARG A 52 0.75 25.75 -30.51
CA ARG A 52 0.24 24.76 -29.55
C ARG A 52 1.11 23.50 -29.43
N GLY A 53 2.23 23.44 -30.16
CA GLY A 53 3.20 22.35 -30.14
C GLY A 53 2.89 21.22 -31.14
N GLU A 54 3.90 20.38 -31.41
CA GLU A 54 3.85 19.30 -32.41
C GLU A 54 2.62 18.38 -32.23
N VAL A 55 2.26 17.97 -31.01
CA VAL A 55 1.11 17.08 -30.74
C VAL A 55 -0.22 17.71 -31.20
N ALA A 56 -0.38 19.03 -31.02
CA ALA A 56 -1.56 19.76 -31.46
C ALA A 56 -1.56 20.02 -32.98
N GLY A 57 -0.38 20.20 -33.58
CA GLY A 57 -0.24 20.21 -35.03
C GLY A 57 -0.49 18.84 -35.67
N ALA A 58 -0.11 17.75 -35.01
CA ALA A 58 -0.31 16.38 -35.48
C ALA A 58 -1.78 15.97 -35.39
N GLU A 59 -2.50 16.41 -34.36
CA GLU A 59 -3.98 16.32 -34.34
C GLU A 59 -4.60 17.04 -35.52
N GLU A 60 -4.22 18.30 -35.79
CA GLU A 60 -4.84 19.06 -36.87
C GLU A 60 -4.43 18.53 -38.26
N LEU A 61 -3.23 17.96 -38.39
CA LEU A 61 -2.80 17.21 -39.58
C LEU A 61 -3.66 15.96 -39.78
N LEU A 62 -3.87 15.15 -38.75
CA LEU A 62 -4.75 13.98 -38.84
C LEU A 62 -6.19 14.38 -39.16
N ARG A 63 -6.70 15.51 -38.62
CA ARG A 63 -8.01 16.06 -39.00
C ARG A 63 -8.08 16.53 -40.44
N ALA A 64 -7.03 17.17 -40.96
CA ALA A 64 -6.96 17.59 -42.35
C ALA A 64 -6.93 16.37 -43.29
N VAL A 65 -6.19 15.33 -42.91
CA VAL A 65 -6.12 14.03 -43.61
C VAL A 65 -7.47 13.29 -43.55
N GLU A 66 -8.17 13.29 -42.41
CA GLU A 66 -9.55 12.77 -42.28
C GLU A 66 -10.60 13.54 -43.10
N ARG A 67 -10.38 14.84 -43.33
CA ARG A 67 -11.27 15.74 -44.09
C ARG A 67 -10.91 15.84 -45.58
N GLY A 68 -9.76 15.32 -45.98
CA GLY A 68 -9.12 15.58 -47.27
C GLY A 68 -9.92 15.13 -48.50
N PRO A 69 -9.61 15.67 -49.70
CA PRO A 69 -10.35 15.38 -50.92
C PRO A 69 -10.16 13.92 -51.34
N ARG A 70 -11.28 13.20 -51.55
CA ARG A 70 -11.34 11.78 -51.98
C ARG A 70 -10.91 11.54 -53.44
N GLY A 71 -9.73 12.02 -53.84
CA GLY A 71 -9.11 11.71 -55.12
C GLY A 71 -8.19 10.49 -55.00
N CYS A 72 -8.29 9.52 -55.92
CA CYS A 72 -7.49 8.29 -55.89
C CYS A 72 -5.98 8.57 -55.68
N GLY A 73 -5.41 7.99 -54.63
CA GLY A 73 -3.96 8.04 -54.33
C GLY A 73 -3.56 8.84 -53.09
N TRP A 74 -4.42 9.73 -52.56
CA TRP A 74 -4.13 10.57 -51.39
C TRP A 74 -3.64 9.79 -50.15
N PHE A 75 -4.22 8.61 -49.91
CA PHE A 75 -3.83 7.74 -48.81
C PHE A 75 -2.41 7.16 -49.00
N HIS A 76 -2.06 6.77 -50.22
CA HIS A 76 -0.71 6.30 -50.54
C HIS A 76 0.33 7.42 -50.42
N GLU A 77 -0.04 8.65 -50.82
CA GLU A 77 0.76 9.86 -50.63
C GLU A 77 1.00 10.15 -49.13
N PHE A 78 -0.02 10.03 -48.27
CA PHE A 78 0.14 10.18 -46.82
C PHE A 78 1.08 9.11 -46.21
N LEU A 79 0.97 7.85 -46.62
CA LEU A 79 1.90 6.80 -46.19
C LEU A 79 3.34 7.08 -46.66
N GLN A 80 3.53 7.47 -47.92
CA GLN A 80 4.86 7.88 -48.42
C GLN A 80 5.41 9.08 -47.65
N ALA A 81 4.56 10.06 -47.30
CA ALA A 81 4.96 11.22 -46.51
C ALA A 81 5.36 10.88 -45.07
N LEU A 82 4.72 9.88 -44.43
CA LEU A 82 5.15 9.35 -43.13
C LEU A 82 6.49 8.61 -43.22
N GLU A 83 6.67 7.77 -44.24
CA GLU A 83 7.88 6.99 -44.48
C GLU A 83 9.10 7.90 -44.74
N HIS A 84 9.00 8.80 -45.72
CA HIS A 84 10.06 9.75 -46.07
C HIS A 84 10.19 10.88 -45.03
N GLY A 85 9.11 11.19 -44.31
CA GLY A 85 9.10 12.11 -43.16
C GLY A 85 9.83 11.58 -41.92
N GLY A 86 10.41 10.37 -41.99
CA GLY A 86 11.20 9.75 -40.92
C GLY A 86 10.37 9.18 -39.78
N CYS A 87 9.04 9.11 -39.92
CA CYS A 87 8.08 8.68 -38.91
C CYS A 87 7.71 7.19 -39.10
N SER A 88 8.72 6.32 -39.22
CA SER A 88 8.55 4.89 -39.57
C SER A 88 7.66 4.13 -38.58
N LEU A 89 7.67 4.51 -37.30
CA LEU A 89 6.79 3.91 -36.29
C LEU A 89 5.31 4.30 -36.50
N ALA A 90 5.03 5.55 -36.93
CA ALA A 90 3.67 5.98 -37.25
C ALA A 90 3.10 5.25 -38.49
N LEU A 91 3.97 4.89 -39.45
CA LEU A 91 3.59 4.09 -40.62
C LEU A 91 3.00 2.73 -40.23
N CYS A 92 3.52 2.09 -39.17
CA CYS A 92 3.05 0.79 -38.68
C CYS A 92 1.60 0.85 -38.17
N TYR A 93 1.20 1.97 -37.56
CA TYR A 93 -0.18 2.21 -37.09
C TYR A 93 -1.12 2.76 -38.18
N ALA A 94 -0.58 3.27 -39.29
CA ALA A 94 -1.35 3.90 -40.36
C ALA A 94 -1.59 2.99 -41.57
N ASN A 95 -0.84 1.90 -41.75
CA ASN A 95 -0.91 1.05 -42.93
C ASN A 95 -1.72 -0.25 -42.69
N PRO A 96 -2.95 -0.39 -43.23
CA PRO A 96 -3.81 -1.57 -43.08
C PRO A 96 -3.32 -2.80 -43.86
N SER A 97 -2.21 -2.68 -44.59
CA SER A 97 -1.57 -3.78 -45.31
C SER A 97 -0.53 -4.53 -44.46
N LEU A 98 -0.11 -3.97 -43.33
CA LEU A 98 0.85 -4.59 -42.42
C LEU A 98 0.11 -5.48 -41.42
N SER A 99 0.39 -6.78 -41.44
CA SER A 99 -0.24 -7.78 -40.56
C SER A 99 0.32 -7.81 -39.13
N GLN A 100 1.27 -6.93 -38.82
CA GLN A 100 1.95 -6.84 -37.53
C GLN A 100 1.91 -5.40 -37.01
N LEU A 101 0.86 -5.10 -36.24
CA LEU A 101 0.94 -4.03 -35.25
C LEU A 101 1.96 -4.44 -34.17
N PRO A 102 2.66 -3.48 -33.52
CA PRO A 102 3.47 -3.77 -32.35
C PRO A 102 2.64 -4.49 -31.28
N SER A 103 3.23 -5.48 -30.61
CA SER A 103 2.58 -6.14 -29.48
C SER A 103 2.53 -5.22 -28.27
N PRO A 104 1.54 -5.38 -27.35
CA PRO A 104 1.46 -4.56 -26.14
C PRO A 104 2.71 -4.60 -25.24
N ALA A 105 3.56 -5.63 -25.38
CA ALA A 105 4.85 -5.71 -24.72
C ALA A 105 5.88 -4.78 -25.39
N GLU A 106 6.02 -4.85 -26.71
CA GLU A 106 6.92 -3.96 -27.48
C GLU A 106 6.51 -2.48 -27.35
N GLU A 107 5.21 -2.20 -27.24
CA GLU A 107 4.70 -0.84 -26.98
C GLU A 107 5.09 -0.33 -25.59
N ALA A 108 4.91 -1.16 -24.55
CA ALA A 108 5.28 -0.84 -23.18
C ALA A 108 6.80 -0.67 -23.01
N ASP A 109 7.59 -1.53 -23.65
CA ASP A 109 9.06 -1.45 -23.65
C ASP A 109 9.52 -0.17 -24.38
N HIS A 110 8.92 0.17 -25.53
CA HIS A 110 9.21 1.43 -26.22
C HIS A 110 8.87 2.65 -25.35
N ASP A 111 7.71 2.66 -24.70
CA ASP A 111 7.30 3.77 -23.84
C ASP A 111 8.21 3.93 -22.61
N LEU A 112 8.65 2.81 -22.02
CA LEU A 112 9.64 2.81 -20.95
C LEU A 112 10.99 3.39 -21.45
N CYS A 113 11.45 3.02 -22.64
CA CYS A 113 12.69 3.54 -23.22
C CYS A 113 12.62 5.05 -23.51
N VAL A 114 11.46 5.54 -23.99
CA VAL A 114 11.22 6.98 -24.19
C VAL A 114 11.19 7.73 -22.85
N GLN A 115 10.54 7.17 -21.82
CA GLN A 115 10.53 7.75 -20.47
C GLN A 115 11.93 7.80 -19.85
N LEU A 116 12.76 6.77 -20.04
CA LEU A 116 14.16 6.76 -19.58
C LEU A 116 14.99 7.89 -20.23
N VAL A 117 14.85 8.11 -21.54
CA VAL A 117 15.50 9.23 -22.23
C VAL A 117 14.94 10.60 -21.82
N GLN A 118 13.67 10.69 -21.40
CA GLN A 118 13.10 11.91 -20.82
C GLN A 118 13.61 12.19 -19.40
N LEU A 119 13.75 11.15 -18.57
CA LEU A 119 14.28 11.24 -17.20
C LEU A 119 15.75 11.67 -17.19
N LEU A 120 16.57 11.09 -18.08
CA LEU A 120 18.00 11.41 -18.23
C LEU A 120 18.26 12.54 -19.26
N HIS A 121 17.21 13.24 -19.72
CA HIS A 121 17.32 14.19 -20.84
C HIS A 121 18.38 15.28 -20.63
N SER A 122 18.47 15.85 -19.43
CA SER A 122 19.49 16.86 -19.11
C SER A 122 20.91 16.31 -19.20
N GLU A 123 21.10 15.07 -18.75
CA GLU A 123 22.41 14.42 -18.70
C GLU A 123 22.89 14.01 -20.10
N LEU A 124 21.99 13.44 -20.90
CA LEU A 124 22.24 13.14 -22.31
C LEU A 124 22.53 14.41 -23.12
N VAL A 125 21.76 15.48 -22.96
CA VAL A 125 21.96 16.74 -23.70
C VAL A 125 23.28 17.43 -23.34
N ASP A 126 23.77 17.25 -22.11
CA ASP A 126 24.96 17.96 -21.62
C ASP A 126 26.26 17.16 -21.82
N ARG A 127 26.20 15.83 -21.93
CA ARG A 127 27.37 14.95 -22.07
C ARG A 127 27.53 14.30 -23.46
N MET A 128 26.47 14.19 -24.28
CA MET A 128 26.51 13.48 -25.58
C MET A 128 27.04 14.36 -26.73
N GLN A 129 28.05 13.86 -27.48
CA GLN A 129 28.50 14.47 -28.73
C GLN A 129 27.57 14.11 -29.89
N ALA A 130 26.50 14.90 -30.05
CA ALA A 130 25.40 14.66 -30.97
C ALA A 130 25.82 14.27 -32.40
N VAL A 131 26.82 14.96 -32.98
CA VAL A 131 27.26 14.70 -34.36
C VAL A 131 27.83 13.30 -34.52
N GLN A 132 28.78 12.88 -33.66
CA GLN A 132 29.41 11.56 -33.74
C GLN A 132 28.40 10.43 -33.49
N VAL A 133 27.48 10.64 -32.54
CA VAL A 133 26.39 9.70 -32.27
C VAL A 133 25.43 9.62 -33.46
N ALA A 134 25.12 10.74 -34.12
CA ALA A 134 24.26 10.75 -35.31
C ALA A 134 24.92 10.07 -36.52
N GLU A 135 26.22 10.30 -36.78
CA GLU A 135 26.98 9.58 -37.81
C GLU A 135 26.97 8.07 -37.55
N LYS A 136 27.13 7.66 -36.28
CA LYS A 136 27.08 6.25 -35.91
C LYS A 136 25.68 5.65 -36.06
N CYS A 137 24.63 6.39 -35.67
CA CYS A 137 23.23 6.01 -35.90
C CYS A 137 22.89 5.89 -37.40
N LEU A 138 23.52 6.69 -38.28
CA LEU A 138 23.41 6.54 -39.74
C LEU A 138 24.11 5.27 -40.23
N GLN A 139 25.34 4.99 -39.78
CA GLN A 139 26.05 3.75 -40.10
C GLN A 139 25.28 2.48 -39.67
N MET A 140 24.55 2.57 -38.56
CA MET A 140 23.70 1.49 -38.03
C MET A 140 22.29 1.43 -38.67
N GLY A 141 21.98 2.30 -39.63
CA GLY A 141 20.69 2.30 -40.33
C GLY A 141 19.49 2.82 -39.53
N ILE A 142 19.72 3.46 -38.37
CA ILE A 142 18.68 4.07 -37.52
C ILE A 142 18.24 5.42 -38.09
N PHE A 143 19.21 6.18 -38.62
CA PHE A 143 19.01 7.49 -39.24
C PHE A 143 19.15 7.43 -40.75
N GLN A 144 18.55 8.41 -41.44
CA GLN A 144 18.79 8.70 -42.85
C GLN A 144 19.73 9.90 -43.00
N GLU A 145 20.29 10.12 -44.19
CA GLU A 145 21.18 11.27 -44.45
C GLU A 145 20.50 12.62 -44.10
N GLU A 146 19.19 12.74 -44.34
CA GLU A 146 18.41 13.93 -43.95
C GLU A 146 18.29 14.15 -42.43
N ASP A 147 18.36 13.09 -41.62
CA ASP A 147 18.39 13.22 -40.15
C ASP A 147 19.75 13.79 -39.71
N LEU A 148 20.83 13.28 -40.30
CA LEU A 148 22.20 13.70 -40.01
C LEU A 148 22.45 15.15 -40.44
N ASP A 149 22.07 15.53 -41.67
CA ASP A 149 22.19 16.90 -42.19
C ASP A 149 21.48 17.93 -41.30
N ARG A 150 20.30 17.58 -40.76
CA ARG A 150 19.57 18.46 -39.85
C ARG A 150 20.24 18.55 -38.47
N ILE A 151 20.77 17.45 -37.94
CA ILE A 151 21.51 17.47 -36.67
C ILE A 151 22.81 18.29 -36.82
N TYR A 152 23.53 18.16 -37.94
CA TYR A 152 24.64 19.05 -38.28
C TYR A 152 24.20 20.52 -38.34
N THR A 153 23.17 20.82 -39.13
CA THR A 153 22.68 22.20 -39.31
C THR A 153 22.25 22.83 -37.99
N VAL A 154 21.59 22.08 -37.09
CA VAL A 154 21.23 22.59 -35.75
C VAL A 154 22.46 22.73 -34.86
N THR A 155 23.40 21.80 -34.91
CA THR A 155 24.64 21.84 -34.12
C THR A 155 25.51 23.04 -34.49
N ASP A 156 25.69 23.33 -35.79
CA ASP A 156 26.51 24.45 -36.26
C ASP A 156 25.86 25.81 -35.97
N ASN A 157 24.54 25.92 -36.10
CA ASN A 157 23.82 27.18 -35.91
C ASN A 157 23.42 27.49 -34.46
N ARG A 158 23.26 26.47 -33.60
CA ARG A 158 22.73 26.61 -32.23
C ARG A 158 23.58 25.94 -31.14
N GLY A 159 24.58 25.16 -31.53
CA GLY A 159 25.53 24.50 -30.62
C GLY A 159 25.13 23.07 -30.23
N SER A 160 26.11 22.34 -29.68
CA SER A 160 26.02 20.89 -29.42
C SER A 160 24.82 20.46 -28.57
N ARG A 161 24.36 21.29 -27.62
CA ARG A 161 23.20 20.95 -26.76
C ARG A 161 21.89 20.93 -27.53
N ASP A 162 21.69 21.87 -28.46
CA ASP A 162 20.49 21.87 -29.31
C ASP A 162 20.59 20.81 -30.41
N GLY A 163 21.80 20.50 -30.89
CA GLY A 163 22.06 19.32 -31.72
C GLY A 163 21.68 18.00 -31.02
N ALA A 164 22.05 17.85 -29.74
CA ALA A 164 21.70 16.68 -28.93
C ALA A 164 20.18 16.56 -28.72
N ARG A 165 19.47 17.68 -28.53
CA ARG A 165 18.00 17.68 -28.45
C ARG A 165 17.33 17.27 -29.77
N GLU A 166 17.83 17.75 -30.92
CA GLU A 166 17.30 17.33 -32.22
C GLU A 166 17.57 15.84 -32.47
N LEU A 167 18.73 15.31 -32.06
CA LEU A 167 19.03 13.87 -32.11
C LEU A 167 18.05 13.06 -31.26
N LEU A 168 17.94 13.36 -29.96
CA LEU A 168 17.10 12.60 -29.03
C LEU A 168 15.63 12.65 -29.43
N SER A 169 15.15 13.78 -29.94
CA SER A 169 13.77 13.90 -30.40
C SER A 169 13.51 13.17 -31.73
N ARG A 170 14.52 12.88 -32.55
CA ARG A 170 14.39 12.08 -33.79
C ARG A 170 14.49 10.59 -33.53
N ILE A 171 15.38 10.17 -32.64
CA ILE A 171 15.68 8.75 -32.44
C ILE A 171 14.50 7.98 -31.82
N VAL A 172 13.77 8.62 -30.90
CA VAL A 172 12.55 8.07 -30.28
C VAL A 172 11.41 7.77 -31.27
N GLN A 173 11.49 8.29 -32.50
CA GLN A 173 10.45 8.12 -33.53
C GLN A 173 10.75 6.97 -34.50
N LYS A 174 11.95 6.38 -34.40
CA LYS A 174 12.39 5.24 -35.20
C LYS A 174 11.91 3.93 -34.57
N LYS A 175 11.85 2.85 -35.34
CA LYS A 175 11.55 1.51 -34.82
C LYS A 175 12.81 0.88 -34.20
N ASP A 176 12.66 0.10 -33.13
CA ASP A 176 13.71 -0.75 -32.53
C ASP A 176 15.03 0.01 -32.20
N TRP A 177 14.87 1.30 -31.87
CA TRP A 177 15.97 2.27 -31.80
C TRP A 177 16.86 2.14 -30.55
N PHE A 178 16.30 1.72 -29.43
CA PHE A 178 16.94 1.88 -28.11
C PHE A 178 18.20 1.01 -27.95
N SER A 179 18.13 -0.29 -28.29
CA SER A 179 19.28 -1.19 -28.25
C SER A 179 20.42 -0.72 -29.17
N SER A 180 20.06 -0.29 -30.38
CA SER A 180 20.99 0.23 -31.38
C SER A 180 21.61 1.58 -30.95
N PHE A 181 20.84 2.42 -30.25
CA PHE A 181 21.33 3.67 -29.65
C PHE A 181 22.31 3.44 -28.49
N LEU A 182 22.05 2.46 -27.61
CA LEU A 182 22.98 2.08 -26.55
C LEU A 182 24.33 1.60 -27.12
N VAL A 183 24.31 0.86 -28.23
CA VAL A 183 25.53 0.46 -28.96
C VAL A 183 26.21 1.67 -29.58
N ALA A 184 25.47 2.57 -30.24
CA ALA A 184 26.02 3.81 -30.80
C ALA A 184 26.69 4.70 -29.73
N LEU A 185 26.10 4.81 -28.54
CA LEU A 185 26.69 5.51 -27.39
C LEU A 185 27.98 4.84 -26.92
N ARG A 186 27.99 3.50 -26.73
CA ARG A 186 29.19 2.75 -26.32
C ARG A 186 30.34 2.89 -27.33
N GLU A 187 30.06 2.77 -28.62
CA GLU A 187 31.09 2.87 -29.68
C GLU A 187 31.60 4.30 -29.91
N THR A 188 30.85 5.33 -29.52
CA THR A 188 31.27 6.74 -29.60
C THR A 188 31.89 7.28 -28.31
N GLN A 189 32.33 6.39 -27.40
CA GLN A 189 32.95 6.72 -26.10
C GLN A 189 32.00 7.34 -25.05
N HIS A 190 30.68 7.23 -25.24
CA HIS A 190 29.64 7.62 -24.28
C HIS A 190 29.07 6.39 -23.55
N GLY A 191 29.94 5.43 -23.19
CA GLY A 191 29.54 4.18 -22.57
C GLY A 191 28.90 4.35 -21.19
N ASP A 192 29.31 5.40 -20.48
CA ASP A 192 28.72 5.89 -19.23
C ASP A 192 27.23 6.26 -19.39
N LEU A 193 26.87 7.03 -20.42
CA LEU A 193 25.48 7.36 -20.73
C LEU A 193 24.65 6.14 -21.17
N ALA A 194 25.29 5.16 -21.81
CA ALA A 194 24.64 3.89 -22.16
C ALA A 194 24.42 3.01 -20.92
N ASP A 195 25.34 3.02 -19.96
CA ASP A 195 25.25 2.33 -18.68
C ASP A 195 24.15 2.94 -17.80
N ASP A 196 24.08 4.28 -17.72
CA ASP A 196 23.01 5.01 -17.03
C ASP A 196 21.62 4.71 -17.64
N LEU A 197 21.52 4.68 -18.98
CA LEU A 197 20.27 4.34 -19.69
C LEU A 197 19.87 2.87 -19.60
N SER A 198 20.82 1.94 -19.50
CA SER A 198 20.53 0.50 -19.37
C SER A 198 20.44 0.02 -17.92
N GLY A 199 20.59 0.91 -16.93
CA GLY A 199 20.60 0.55 -15.50
C GLY A 199 21.84 -0.20 -15.04
N ASN A 200 22.88 -0.29 -15.87
CA ASN A 200 24.16 -0.93 -15.54
C ASN A 200 25.12 0.10 -14.91
N THR A 201 24.73 0.74 -13.81
CA THR A 201 25.65 1.66 -13.10
C THR A 201 26.85 0.87 -12.58
N GLY A 202 27.98 1.02 -13.27
CA GLY A 202 29.15 0.16 -13.10
C GLY A 202 29.82 0.31 -11.75
N GLU A 203 29.61 -0.66 -10.86
CA GLU A 203 30.65 -1.08 -9.92
C GLU A 203 31.86 -1.58 -10.72
N ASN A 204 32.79 -0.69 -11.09
CA ASN A 204 34.25 -0.93 -11.24
C ASN A 204 34.96 0.24 -11.98
N THR A 205 35.18 1.37 -11.30
CA THR A 205 36.23 2.33 -11.70
C THR A 205 37.41 2.28 -10.74
N GLN A 206 38.27 1.25 -10.93
CA GLN A 206 39.74 1.35 -10.97
C GLN A 206 40.40 -0.03 -10.89
N ASN A 207 41.04 -0.45 -11.98
CA ASN A 207 42.46 -0.86 -11.97
C ASN A 207 42.91 -1.16 -13.40
N GLY A 208 43.77 -0.29 -13.95
CA GLY A 208 44.32 -0.49 -15.29
C GLY A 208 45.52 -1.42 -15.28
N ILE A 209 45.44 -2.53 -16.03
CA ILE A 209 46.59 -3.27 -16.55
C ILE A 209 46.34 -3.54 -18.04
N LYS A 210 47.34 -3.24 -18.86
CA LYS A 210 47.33 -3.50 -20.31
C LYS A 210 47.34 -5.00 -20.58
N ASN A 211 46.68 -5.45 -21.64
CA ASN A 211 47.26 -6.44 -22.55
C ASN A 211 46.61 -6.38 -23.94
N ASN A 212 47.44 -6.65 -24.97
CA ASN A 212 47.09 -6.64 -26.38
C ASN A 212 46.74 -8.06 -26.88
N GLY A 213 46.13 -8.17 -28.06
CA GLY A 213 45.95 -9.40 -28.84
C GLY A 213 44.51 -9.55 -29.33
N SER A 214 44.23 -9.12 -30.57
CA SER A 214 44.10 -9.98 -31.77
C SER A 214 42.70 -10.62 -31.84
N GLU A 215 41.84 -10.18 -32.77
CA GLU A 215 41.65 -10.81 -34.11
C GLU A 215 41.10 -12.25 -33.99
N GLU A 216 40.02 -12.66 -34.66
CA GLU A 216 39.51 -12.21 -35.97
C GLU A 216 38.06 -12.71 -36.21
N THR A 217 37.33 -12.03 -37.13
CA THR A 217 36.22 -12.52 -38.01
C THR A 217 35.00 -13.33 -37.47
N GLU A 218 33.74 -12.88 -37.60
CA GLU A 218 32.85 -12.86 -38.81
C GLU A 218 31.99 -14.16 -38.87
N ILE A 219 30.64 -14.14 -39.02
CA ILE A 219 29.87 -14.03 -40.27
C ILE A 219 28.34 -14.07 -39.94
N THR A 220 27.53 -13.22 -40.60
CA THR A 220 26.08 -13.26 -40.99
C THR A 220 25.03 -14.15 -40.25
N SER A 221 23.71 -13.89 -40.23
CA SER A 221 22.82 -13.31 -41.26
C SER A 221 21.44 -12.86 -40.71
N GLN A 222 20.69 -12.08 -41.51
CA GLN A 222 19.33 -11.60 -41.23
C GLN A 222 18.25 -12.72 -41.19
N PRO A 223 17.08 -12.47 -40.54
CA PRO A 223 15.93 -13.38 -40.53
C PRO A 223 14.94 -13.15 -41.69
N GLY A 224 14.23 -14.21 -42.10
CA GLY A 224 13.15 -14.16 -43.10
C GLY A 224 11.76 -14.50 -42.52
N TYR A 225 10.73 -13.80 -43.01
CA TYR A 225 9.31 -13.97 -42.67
C TYR A 225 8.65 -15.23 -43.26
N ALA A 226 7.56 -15.73 -42.63
CA ALA A 226 6.24 -16.08 -43.23
C ALA A 226 5.39 -16.96 -42.27
N ILE A 227 4.19 -16.54 -41.80
CA ILE A 227 2.82 -16.77 -42.38
C ILE A 227 2.39 -18.26 -42.24
N VAL A 228 1.51 -18.71 -41.31
CA VAL A 228 0.06 -18.45 -41.03
C VAL A 228 -0.88 -19.53 -41.65
N GLU A 229 -2.02 -19.83 -40.97
CA GLU A 229 -3.22 -20.59 -41.43
C GLU A 229 -3.12 -22.14 -41.59
N ASP A 230 -4.16 -22.99 -41.35
CA ASP A 230 -5.49 -22.83 -40.71
C ASP A 230 -6.16 -24.22 -40.39
N LEU A 231 -7.35 -24.20 -39.74
CA LEU A 231 -8.49 -25.16 -39.81
C LEU A 231 -8.44 -26.61 -39.23
N LYS A 232 -9.18 -26.75 -38.10
CA LYS A 232 -10.36 -27.65 -37.86
C LYS A 232 -10.33 -29.20 -37.95
N GLN A 233 -10.91 -29.76 -36.87
CA GLN A 233 -11.98 -30.78 -36.79
C GLN A 233 -11.70 -32.30 -36.56
N GLN A 234 -12.60 -32.84 -35.72
CA GLN A 234 -13.11 -34.22 -35.60
C GLN A 234 -12.32 -35.33 -34.84
N GLU A 235 -12.75 -35.52 -33.59
CA GLU A 235 -13.45 -36.72 -33.09
C GLU A 235 -12.90 -38.16 -33.31
N ASN A 236 -12.71 -38.83 -32.15
CA ASN A 236 -13.33 -40.10 -31.74
C ASN A 236 -12.58 -41.47 -31.82
N VAL A 237 -12.95 -42.30 -30.81
CA VAL A 237 -12.88 -43.78 -30.61
C VAL A 237 -11.57 -44.54 -30.26
N THR A 238 -11.57 -45.05 -29.01
CA THR A 238 -11.22 -46.43 -28.51
C THR A 238 -9.81 -47.05 -28.42
N ASP A 239 -9.68 -47.77 -27.28
CA ASP A 239 -9.08 -49.09 -27.03
C ASP A 239 -7.55 -49.33 -26.89
N SER A 240 -7.10 -49.27 -25.63
CA SER A 240 -6.89 -50.43 -24.72
C SER A 240 -5.90 -51.60 -25.03
N PHE A 241 -5.44 -52.20 -23.92
CA PHE A 241 -4.77 -53.51 -23.75
C PHE A 241 -3.31 -53.76 -24.26
N SER A 242 -2.39 -53.61 -23.30
CA SER A 242 -1.64 -54.74 -22.67
C SER A 242 -0.28 -55.24 -23.19
N SER A 243 0.68 -55.15 -22.26
CA SER A 243 1.49 -56.26 -21.71
C SER A 243 2.67 -56.89 -22.49
N LYS A 244 3.60 -57.44 -21.68
CA LYS A 244 4.69 -58.38 -21.97
C LYS A 244 5.94 -57.79 -22.65
N ASN A 245 7.16 -58.26 -22.36
CA ASN A 245 7.71 -58.95 -21.18
C ASN A 245 9.24 -59.09 -21.39
N SER A 246 9.98 -59.43 -20.32
CA SER A 246 11.25 -60.20 -20.38
C SER A 246 12.52 -59.43 -20.88
N VAL A 247 13.77 -59.80 -20.52
CA VAL A 247 14.27 -60.97 -19.75
C VAL A 247 15.74 -60.79 -19.28
N LEU A 248 16.09 -61.43 -18.14
CA LEU A 248 17.42 -61.95 -17.66
C LEU A 248 18.67 -61.02 -17.59
N GLU A 249 19.28 -60.83 -16.41
CA GLU A 249 20.54 -61.47 -15.90
C GLU A 249 21.85 -60.82 -16.43
N THR A 250 23.08 -60.90 -15.89
CA THR A 250 23.78 -61.49 -14.70
C THR A 250 25.12 -60.69 -14.55
N SER A 251 25.96 -60.70 -13.50
CA SER A 251 25.92 -61.04 -12.05
C SER A 251 27.29 -60.67 -11.42
N THR A 252 27.45 -60.72 -10.08
CA THR A 252 28.74 -60.67 -9.30
C THR A 252 29.60 -59.38 -9.45
N GLY A 253 30.47 -58.97 -8.50
CA GLY A 253 30.80 -59.45 -7.16
C GLY A 253 32.15 -58.89 -6.66
N GLU A 254 32.29 -58.72 -5.34
CA GLU A 254 33.55 -58.58 -4.55
C GLU A 254 34.42 -57.29 -4.59
N ASN A 255 34.39 -56.59 -3.44
CA ASN A 255 35.51 -56.20 -2.55
C ASN A 255 36.92 -55.91 -3.11
N LEU A 256 37.49 -54.80 -2.60
CA LEU A 256 38.87 -54.79 -2.08
C LEU A 256 39.05 -53.69 -1.01
N VAL A 257 39.98 -53.90 -0.08
CA VAL A 257 40.25 -53.07 1.10
C VAL A 257 41.74 -52.73 1.09
N ASP A 258 42.13 -51.50 1.44
CA ASP A 258 43.45 -51.28 2.07
C ASP A 258 43.44 -50.08 3.04
N SER A 259 44.46 -50.00 3.90
CA SER A 259 44.46 -49.25 5.15
C SER A 259 45.86 -48.80 5.60
N GLY A 260 45.92 -47.72 6.40
CA GLY A 260 47.16 -47.20 7.02
C GLY A 260 47.07 -45.69 7.21
N VAL A 261 46.89 -45.07 8.39
CA VAL A 261 47.46 -45.22 9.74
C VAL A 261 48.88 -44.64 9.90
N SER A 262 48.97 -43.39 10.39
CA SER A 262 49.77 -43.04 11.58
C SER A 262 49.55 -41.59 12.08
N THR A 263 49.16 -41.49 13.36
CA THR A 263 49.73 -40.69 14.47
C THR A 263 50.59 -39.43 14.20
N GLY A 264 50.52 -38.34 14.98
CA GLY A 264 49.67 -38.02 16.15
C GLY A 264 50.17 -36.82 16.99
N ASN A 265 49.30 -36.32 17.90
CA ASN A 265 49.53 -35.32 19.00
C ASN A 265 49.78 -33.83 18.66
N GLY A 266 49.11 -32.90 19.40
CA GLY A 266 49.65 -31.51 19.51
C GLY A 266 48.82 -30.29 19.95
N ARG A 267 47.78 -30.36 20.80
CA ARG A 267 47.16 -29.24 21.59
C ARG A 267 47.07 -27.79 21.04
N VAL A 268 45.81 -27.35 20.82
CA VAL A 268 45.16 -26.09 21.31
C VAL A 268 45.80 -24.71 21.06
N SER A 269 45.11 -23.87 20.27
CA SER A 269 44.57 -22.56 20.72
C SER A 269 43.61 -21.95 19.69
N ASN A 270 42.52 -21.30 20.16
CA ASN A 270 41.59 -20.56 19.31
C ASN A 270 42.15 -19.18 18.95
N LEU A 271 42.15 -18.82 17.67
CA LEU A 271 41.93 -17.45 17.19
C LEU A 271 41.10 -17.56 15.90
N ASN A 272 40.01 -16.80 15.83
CA ASN A 272 39.11 -16.76 14.67
C ASN A 272 38.85 -15.29 14.36
N GLU A 273 39.59 -14.73 13.40
CA GLU A 273 39.34 -13.40 12.86
C GLU A 273 38.94 -13.51 11.39
N ASN A 274 37.91 -12.75 11.03
CA ASN A 274 37.31 -12.76 9.71
C ASN A 274 38.22 -12.08 8.69
N LEU A 275 38.29 -12.63 7.48
CA LEU A 275 38.53 -11.86 6.25
C LEU A 275 37.69 -12.48 5.13
N GLY A 276 37.10 -11.61 4.31
CA GLY A 276 35.88 -11.94 3.56
C GLY A 276 36.07 -12.87 2.37
N GLN A 277 35.00 -13.60 2.05
CA GLN A 277 34.78 -14.16 0.72
C GLN A 277 33.45 -13.65 0.17
N SER A 278 33.55 -13.04 -1.01
CA SER A 278 32.46 -12.56 -1.84
C SER A 278 31.55 -13.70 -2.33
N CYS A 279 30.24 -13.56 -2.19
CA CYS A 279 29.27 -14.36 -2.93
C CYS A 279 28.85 -13.63 -4.21
N PRO A 280 28.74 -14.32 -5.36
CA PRO A 280 28.25 -13.71 -6.59
C PRO A 280 26.74 -13.54 -6.55
N THR A 281 26.25 -12.45 -7.14
CA THR A 281 24.84 -12.25 -7.46
C THR A 281 24.51 -12.82 -8.83
N SER A 282 23.38 -13.51 -8.93
CA SER A 282 22.73 -13.85 -10.21
C SER A 282 21.23 -13.72 -10.00
N ASP A 283 20.65 -12.77 -10.73
CA ASP A 283 19.21 -12.49 -10.73
C ASP A 283 18.56 -13.07 -12.00
N SER A 284 17.26 -12.88 -12.14
CA SER A 284 16.32 -13.30 -13.18
C SER A 284 15.74 -14.71 -13.03
N GLY A 285 14.41 -14.73 -12.90
CA GLY A 285 13.59 -15.93 -13.06
C GLY A 285 12.94 -15.94 -14.44
N MET A 286 13.02 -17.08 -15.13
CA MET A 286 12.19 -17.43 -16.27
C MET A 286 11.73 -18.88 -16.04
N PHE A 287 10.45 -19.19 -16.28
CA PHE A 287 9.93 -20.54 -16.17
C PHE A 287 10.45 -21.42 -17.33
N PRO A 288 11.09 -22.58 -17.07
CA PRO A 288 11.31 -23.60 -18.08
C PRO A 288 10.13 -24.58 -18.14
N PHE A 289 9.74 -24.94 -19.36
CA PHE A 289 9.04 -26.20 -19.61
C PHE A 289 10.00 -27.39 -19.39
N TYR A 290 9.46 -28.60 -19.24
CA TYR A 290 10.24 -29.82 -19.01
C TYR A 290 11.25 -30.11 -20.13
N GLU A 291 12.50 -30.39 -19.77
CA GLU A 291 13.31 -31.50 -20.32
C GLU A 291 14.57 -31.75 -19.45
N ASP A 292 14.89 -33.04 -19.27
CA ASP A 292 16.07 -33.73 -18.71
C ASP A 292 16.74 -33.30 -17.38
N GLU A 293 16.71 -34.24 -16.41
CA GLU A 293 17.53 -34.20 -15.18
C GLU A 293 18.95 -34.74 -15.43
N GLU A 294 19.98 -33.89 -15.27
CA GLU A 294 21.33 -34.34 -14.91
C GLU A 294 21.77 -33.80 -13.54
N GLU A 295 22.49 -34.63 -12.79
CA GLU A 295 22.72 -34.50 -11.34
C GLU A 295 23.50 -33.23 -10.93
N ARG A 296 22.80 -32.22 -10.36
CA ARG A 296 23.45 -31.13 -9.61
C ARG A 296 23.43 -31.41 -8.10
N ARG A 297 24.61 -31.45 -7.50
CA ARG A 297 24.85 -31.81 -6.08
C ARG A 297 24.11 -30.88 -5.12
N VAL A 298 23.33 -31.47 -4.21
CA VAL A 298 22.47 -30.77 -3.24
C VAL A 298 23.30 -30.25 -2.05
N SER A 299 23.19 -28.95 -1.77
CA SER A 299 23.70 -28.32 -0.54
C SER A 299 22.99 -28.89 0.71
N PRO A 300 23.69 -29.12 1.85
CA PRO A 300 23.10 -29.76 3.02
C PRO A 300 21.93 -28.95 3.61
N GLU A 301 20.83 -29.65 3.95
CA GLU A 301 19.57 -29.05 4.38
C GLU A 301 19.68 -28.29 5.72
N PRO A 302 18.96 -27.15 5.90
CA PRO A 302 18.81 -26.52 7.20
C PRO A 302 17.88 -27.36 8.09
N GLY A 303 18.44 -28.04 9.10
CA GLY A 303 17.68 -28.88 10.01
C GLY A 303 16.65 -28.11 10.86
N LEU A 304 15.39 -28.53 10.83
CA LEU A 304 14.32 -27.98 11.67
C LEU A 304 14.47 -28.43 13.12
N THR A 305 15.22 -27.67 13.91
CA THR A 305 15.41 -27.90 15.36
C THR A 305 14.82 -26.77 16.20
N LEU A 306 14.45 -27.08 17.45
CA LEU A 306 14.03 -26.12 18.46
C LEU A 306 15.10 -26.02 19.56
N ARG A 307 15.26 -24.81 20.10
CA ARG A 307 16.03 -24.57 21.34
C ARG A 307 15.30 -25.17 22.54
N GLU A 308 16.00 -25.34 23.66
CA GLU A 308 15.43 -26.01 24.84
C GLU A 308 14.20 -25.27 25.38
N TYR A 309 14.28 -23.94 25.53
CA TYR A 309 13.13 -23.11 25.95
C TYR A 309 11.96 -23.15 24.95
N GLN A 310 12.24 -23.38 23.67
CA GLN A 310 11.21 -23.52 22.63
C GLN A 310 10.52 -24.89 22.73
N MET A 311 11.31 -25.95 22.96
CA MET A 311 10.80 -27.30 23.20
C MET A 311 9.96 -27.36 24.48
N GLU A 312 10.42 -26.71 25.57
CA GLU A 312 9.70 -26.59 26.85
C GLU A 312 8.23 -26.16 26.67
N VAL A 313 8.00 -25.05 25.96
CA VAL A 313 6.65 -24.52 25.72
C VAL A 313 5.88 -25.26 24.63
N ALA A 314 6.57 -25.95 23.72
CA ALA A 314 5.94 -26.75 22.65
C ALA A 314 5.42 -28.11 23.13
N LYS A 315 6.07 -28.75 24.11
CA LYS A 315 5.77 -30.11 24.63
C LYS A 315 4.25 -30.43 24.73
N PRO A 316 3.38 -29.60 25.31
CA PRO A 316 1.95 -29.93 25.42
C PRO A 316 1.21 -29.90 24.07
N ALA A 317 1.58 -28.99 23.15
CA ALA A 317 1.00 -28.96 21.82
C ALA A 317 1.38 -30.21 21.01
N LEU A 318 2.62 -30.69 21.14
CA LEU A 318 3.05 -31.95 20.53
C LEU A 318 2.26 -33.17 21.07
N ASN A 319 1.70 -33.06 22.28
CA ASN A 319 0.84 -34.07 22.89
C ASN A 319 -0.66 -33.91 22.53
N GLY A 320 -1.02 -33.01 21.61
CA GLY A 320 -2.40 -32.77 21.21
C GLY A 320 -3.20 -31.86 22.16
N GLU A 321 -2.57 -31.19 23.12
CA GLU A 321 -3.26 -30.25 24.01
C GLU A 321 -3.47 -28.87 23.37
N ASN A 322 -4.64 -28.26 23.59
CA ASN A 322 -4.91 -26.87 23.21
C ASN A 322 -4.17 -25.92 24.15
N ILE A 323 -3.26 -25.09 23.66
CA ILE A 323 -2.46 -24.18 24.51
C ILE A 323 -2.29 -22.78 23.94
N ILE A 324 -1.92 -21.85 24.81
CA ILE A 324 -1.38 -20.54 24.45
C ILE A 324 0.11 -20.53 24.78
N ILE A 325 0.97 -20.24 23.80
CA ILE A 325 2.40 -20.00 24.00
C ILE A 325 2.64 -18.49 24.11
N CYS A 326 3.11 -18.05 25.28
CA CYS A 326 3.49 -16.67 25.56
C CYS A 326 5.02 -16.56 25.55
N LEU A 327 5.57 -16.02 24.47
CA LEU A 327 7.01 -15.94 24.19
C LEU A 327 7.39 -14.54 23.67
N PRO A 328 8.41 -13.86 24.25
CA PRO A 328 8.82 -12.51 23.83
C PRO A 328 9.08 -12.32 22.32
N THR A 329 9.16 -11.07 21.87
CA THR A 329 9.54 -10.74 20.48
C THR A 329 10.99 -11.20 20.22
N GLY A 330 11.29 -11.70 19.01
CA GLY A 330 12.62 -12.21 18.64
C GLY A 330 12.94 -13.65 19.07
N THR A 331 12.10 -14.31 19.88
CA THR A 331 12.39 -15.67 20.40
C THR A 331 12.06 -16.82 19.43
N GLY A 332 11.64 -16.54 18.20
CA GLY A 332 11.24 -17.53 17.20
C GLY A 332 9.90 -18.22 17.52
N LYS A 333 8.82 -17.44 17.73
CA LYS A 333 7.46 -17.99 17.89
C LYS A 333 6.99 -18.78 16.65
N THR A 334 7.20 -18.22 15.46
CA THR A 334 6.80 -18.83 14.19
C THR A 334 7.53 -20.15 13.94
N ARG A 335 8.84 -20.22 14.22
CA ARG A 335 9.60 -21.49 14.23
C ARG A 335 8.98 -22.59 15.09
N VAL A 336 8.45 -22.27 16.27
CA VAL A 336 7.74 -23.24 17.13
C VAL A 336 6.46 -23.73 16.46
N ALA A 337 5.71 -22.84 15.82
CA ALA A 337 4.51 -23.20 15.07
C ALA A 337 4.82 -24.12 13.88
N VAL A 338 5.91 -23.88 13.14
CA VAL A 338 6.36 -24.77 12.05
C VAL A 338 6.72 -26.16 12.58
N TYR A 339 7.43 -26.25 13.71
CA TYR A 339 7.77 -27.53 14.34
C TYR A 339 6.52 -28.31 14.79
N VAL A 340 5.57 -27.65 15.46
CA VAL A 340 4.29 -28.27 15.85
C VAL A 340 3.47 -28.68 14.61
N THR A 341 3.45 -27.86 13.56
CA THR A 341 2.79 -28.18 12.27
C THR A 341 3.36 -29.48 11.68
N LYS A 342 4.69 -29.61 11.62
CA LYS A 342 5.35 -30.80 11.08
C LYS A 342 5.03 -32.05 11.89
N ASP A 343 5.26 -32.02 13.20
CA ASP A 343 5.03 -33.17 14.09
C ASP A 343 3.56 -33.61 14.09
N HIS A 344 2.61 -32.67 14.06
CA HIS A 344 1.18 -32.97 13.96
C HIS A 344 0.83 -33.69 12.65
N LEU A 345 1.31 -33.18 11.51
CA LEU A 345 1.07 -33.81 10.21
C LEU A 345 1.81 -35.15 10.06
N ASP A 346 3.03 -35.29 10.58
CA ASP A 346 3.78 -36.54 10.61
C ASP A 346 3.09 -37.60 11.49
N LYS A 347 2.45 -37.19 12.60
CA LYS A 347 1.61 -38.07 13.43
C LYS A 347 0.34 -38.49 12.70
N LYS A 348 -0.38 -37.57 12.07
CA LYS A 348 -1.59 -37.86 11.28
C LYS A 348 -1.29 -38.82 10.12
N LYS A 349 -0.22 -38.56 9.36
CA LYS A 349 0.25 -39.43 8.27
C LYS A 349 0.62 -40.83 8.76
N ARG A 350 1.32 -40.96 9.89
CA ARG A 350 1.63 -42.27 10.51
C ARG A 350 0.39 -43.01 11.02
N ALA A 351 -0.63 -42.28 11.48
CA ALA A 351 -1.91 -42.85 11.91
C ALA A 351 -2.87 -43.16 10.74
N SER A 352 -2.52 -42.83 9.49
CA SER A 352 -3.42 -42.86 8.33
C SER A 352 -4.69 -42.02 8.50
N GLU A 353 -4.59 -40.92 9.26
CA GLU A 353 -5.67 -39.95 9.48
C GLU A 353 -5.47 -38.70 8.62
N PRO A 354 -6.54 -38.01 8.18
CA PRO A 354 -6.43 -36.73 7.49
C PRO A 354 -5.79 -35.66 8.40
N GLY A 355 -4.68 -35.10 7.94
CA GLY A 355 -3.98 -33.98 8.58
C GLY A 355 -4.17 -32.70 7.76
N LYS A 356 -4.65 -31.62 8.37
CA LYS A 356 -4.80 -30.31 7.73
C LYS A 356 -4.63 -29.20 8.76
N VAL A 357 -3.82 -28.21 8.43
CA VAL A 357 -3.43 -27.12 9.33
C VAL A 357 -3.77 -25.78 8.70
N ILE A 358 -4.37 -24.88 9.49
CA ILE A 358 -4.55 -23.48 9.10
C ILE A 358 -3.87 -22.55 10.11
N VAL A 359 -3.11 -21.59 9.59
CA VAL A 359 -2.38 -20.56 10.35
C VAL A 359 -3.06 -19.23 10.09
N LEU A 360 -3.72 -18.70 11.11
CA LEU A 360 -4.48 -17.46 11.04
C LEU A 360 -3.63 -16.29 11.49
N VAL A 361 -3.51 -15.29 10.62
CA VAL A 361 -2.80 -14.02 10.88
C VAL A 361 -3.75 -12.81 10.78
N ASN A 362 -3.38 -11.71 11.42
CA ASN A 362 -4.20 -10.50 11.51
C ASN A 362 -3.84 -9.38 10.50
N LYS A 363 -2.74 -9.54 9.75
CA LYS A 363 -2.26 -8.60 8.73
C LYS A 363 -1.93 -9.35 7.43
N VAL A 364 -2.11 -8.70 6.27
CA VAL A 364 -1.78 -9.29 4.96
C VAL A 364 -0.28 -9.60 4.82
N PRO A 365 0.68 -8.71 5.13
CA PRO A 365 2.11 -9.00 4.97
C PRO A 365 2.62 -10.19 5.80
N LEU A 366 1.94 -10.55 6.90
CA LEU A 366 2.29 -11.72 7.70
C LEU A 366 2.07 -13.05 6.96
N VAL A 367 1.18 -13.08 5.97
CA VAL A 367 0.93 -14.28 5.15
C VAL A 367 2.20 -14.63 4.37
N GLU A 368 2.69 -13.69 3.56
CA GLU A 368 3.89 -13.87 2.76
C GLU A 368 5.13 -14.07 3.64
N GLN A 369 5.29 -13.24 4.67
CA GLN A 369 6.40 -13.33 5.61
C GLN A 369 6.50 -14.72 6.25
N HIS A 370 5.39 -15.28 6.74
CA HIS A 370 5.40 -16.63 7.31
C HIS A 370 5.58 -17.72 6.25
N LEU A 371 5.02 -17.52 5.06
CA LEU A 371 5.14 -18.47 3.94
C LEU A 371 6.61 -18.61 3.51
N GLU A 372 7.27 -17.50 3.15
CA GLU A 372 8.62 -17.49 2.61
C GLU A 372 9.70 -17.81 3.66
N SER A 373 9.64 -17.16 4.84
CA SER A 373 10.76 -17.22 5.80
C SER A 373 10.74 -18.41 6.75
N GLU A 374 9.59 -19.05 6.96
CA GLU A 374 9.41 -20.09 7.99
C GLU A 374 8.69 -21.35 7.47
N PHE A 375 7.54 -21.25 6.79
CA PHE A 375 6.78 -22.46 6.43
C PHE A 375 7.29 -23.17 5.16
N HIS A 376 7.57 -22.45 4.07
CA HIS A 376 8.12 -23.06 2.85
C HIS A 376 9.46 -23.78 3.08
N PRO A 377 10.48 -23.17 3.74
CA PRO A 377 11.81 -23.78 3.85
C PRO A 377 11.84 -25.15 4.51
N PHE A 378 10.90 -25.43 5.44
CA PHE A 378 10.89 -26.70 6.20
C PHE A 378 9.77 -27.67 5.83
N LEU A 379 8.70 -27.22 5.15
CA LEU A 379 7.51 -28.04 4.87
C LEU A 379 7.24 -28.29 3.38
N LYS A 380 7.65 -27.42 2.45
CA LYS A 380 7.27 -27.49 1.02
C LYS A 380 7.65 -28.81 0.32
N ARG A 381 8.74 -29.46 0.77
CA ARG A 381 9.17 -30.77 0.26
C ARG A 381 8.28 -31.94 0.71
N TRP A 382 7.51 -31.76 1.78
CA TRP A 382 6.79 -32.83 2.48
C TRP A 382 5.26 -32.72 2.37
N TYR A 383 4.76 -31.51 2.18
CA TYR A 383 3.35 -31.12 2.27
C TYR A 383 3.02 -29.99 1.29
N GLN A 384 1.76 -29.91 0.86
CA GLN A 384 1.25 -28.79 0.06
C GLN A 384 0.99 -27.58 0.97
N VAL A 385 1.71 -26.48 0.73
CA VAL A 385 1.67 -25.24 1.53
C VAL A 385 1.23 -24.07 0.64
N ILE A 386 0.30 -23.25 1.14
CA ILE A 386 -0.20 -22.06 0.41
C ILE A 386 -0.43 -20.86 1.35
N GLY A 387 -0.17 -19.65 0.83
CA GLY A 387 -0.53 -18.38 1.47
C GLY A 387 -1.76 -17.74 0.83
N LEU A 388 -2.68 -17.20 1.64
CA LEU A 388 -3.96 -16.62 1.23
C LEU A 388 -4.21 -15.26 1.91
N SER A 389 -4.48 -14.24 1.10
CA SER A 389 -4.83 -12.91 1.57
C SER A 389 -5.97 -12.30 0.77
N GLY A 390 -6.59 -11.22 1.28
CA GLY A 390 -7.61 -10.48 0.53
C GLY A 390 -7.08 -9.80 -0.74
N ASP A 391 -5.76 -9.68 -0.87
CA ASP A 391 -5.08 -9.09 -2.03
C ASP A 391 -4.65 -10.17 -3.05
N SER A 392 -4.76 -11.46 -2.68
CA SER A 392 -4.38 -12.60 -3.52
C SER A 392 -5.49 -12.92 -4.53
N GLN A 393 -5.28 -12.62 -5.82
CA GLN A 393 -6.25 -12.88 -6.90
C GLN A 393 -6.31 -14.37 -7.32
N LEU A 394 -6.73 -15.24 -6.41
CA LEU A 394 -6.92 -16.66 -6.73
C LEU A 394 -8.24 -16.88 -7.47
N LYS A 395 -8.16 -17.50 -8.65
CA LYS A 395 -9.32 -17.92 -9.47
C LYS A 395 -10.01 -19.19 -8.92
N ILE A 396 -9.82 -19.50 -7.63
CA ILE A 396 -10.18 -20.77 -6.98
C ILE A 396 -10.91 -20.45 -5.68
N SER A 397 -12.04 -21.12 -5.41
CA SER A 397 -12.81 -20.92 -4.18
C SER A 397 -12.05 -21.44 -2.94
N PHE A 398 -12.28 -20.81 -1.79
CA PHE A 398 -11.61 -21.20 -0.54
C PHE A 398 -11.85 -22.69 -0.17
N PRO A 399 -13.05 -23.29 -0.31
CA PRO A 399 -13.24 -24.73 -0.09
C PRO A 399 -12.40 -25.63 -1.01
N GLU A 400 -12.16 -25.23 -2.27
CA GLU A 400 -11.27 -25.97 -3.19
C GLU A 400 -9.80 -25.84 -2.75
N VAL A 401 -9.38 -24.67 -2.28
CA VAL A 401 -8.05 -24.47 -1.68
C VAL A 401 -7.86 -25.32 -0.43
N VAL A 402 -8.88 -25.39 0.45
CA VAL A 402 -8.91 -26.26 1.63
C VAL A 402 -8.76 -27.72 1.23
N ARG A 403 -9.46 -28.20 0.19
CA ARG A 403 -9.35 -29.58 -0.28
C ARG A 403 -7.96 -29.92 -0.85
N ARG A 404 -7.29 -29.00 -1.56
CA ARG A 404 -5.99 -29.25 -2.22
C ARG A 404 -4.74 -29.16 -1.34
N ASN A 405 -4.79 -28.40 -0.23
CA ASN A 405 -3.58 -28.06 0.54
C ASN A 405 -3.58 -28.66 1.95
N ASP A 406 -2.40 -29.03 2.45
CA ASP A 406 -2.20 -29.58 3.79
C ASP A 406 -2.00 -28.46 4.83
N VAL A 407 -1.30 -27.39 4.44
CA VAL A 407 -0.99 -26.24 5.28
C VAL A 407 -1.42 -24.95 4.59
N ILE A 408 -2.28 -24.19 5.25
CA ILE A 408 -2.85 -22.95 4.72
C ILE A 408 -2.49 -21.80 5.67
N ILE A 409 -1.72 -20.82 5.20
CA ILE A 409 -1.50 -19.57 5.92
C ILE A 409 -2.51 -18.55 5.39
N SER A 410 -3.37 -18.00 6.24
CA SER A 410 -4.45 -17.13 5.80
C SER A 410 -4.68 -15.95 6.73
N THR A 411 -5.05 -14.80 6.15
CA THR A 411 -5.72 -13.77 6.95
C THR A 411 -7.05 -14.30 7.52
N ALA A 412 -7.34 -13.95 8.78
CA ALA A 412 -8.47 -14.52 9.52
C ALA A 412 -9.85 -14.27 8.89
N GLN A 413 -10.02 -13.15 8.17
CA GLN A 413 -11.32 -12.75 7.62
C GLN A 413 -11.79 -13.68 6.50
N ILE A 414 -10.87 -14.30 5.76
CA ILE A 414 -11.19 -15.25 4.68
C ILE A 414 -11.93 -16.46 5.27
N LEU A 415 -11.38 -17.03 6.36
CA LEU A 415 -12.00 -18.14 7.08
C LEU A 415 -13.35 -17.72 7.68
N GLU A 416 -13.47 -16.54 8.30
CA GLU A 416 -14.78 -16.09 8.83
C GLU A 416 -15.82 -15.91 7.72
N ASN A 417 -15.42 -15.38 6.56
CA ASN A 417 -16.30 -15.19 5.41
C ASN A 417 -16.78 -16.52 4.81
N SER A 418 -15.86 -17.48 4.61
CA SER A 418 -16.20 -18.81 4.12
C SER A 418 -17.19 -19.50 5.07
N LEU A 419 -16.87 -19.56 6.37
CA LEU A 419 -17.75 -20.11 7.39
C LEU A 419 -19.10 -19.36 7.53
N LEU A 420 -19.22 -18.10 7.10
CA LEU A 420 -20.49 -17.34 7.09
C LEU A 420 -21.40 -17.72 5.91
N ASN A 421 -20.79 -18.10 4.78
CA ASN A 421 -21.48 -18.36 3.52
C ASN A 421 -21.62 -19.86 3.19
N ALA A 422 -20.88 -20.73 3.88
CA ALA A 422 -20.87 -22.17 3.68
C ALA A 422 -22.28 -22.79 3.82
N ASP A 423 -22.68 -23.55 2.80
CA ASP A 423 -23.74 -24.54 2.94
C ASP A 423 -23.24 -25.75 3.74
N LYS A 424 -24.15 -26.63 4.16
CA LYS A 424 -23.80 -27.78 5.03
C LYS A 424 -22.87 -28.81 4.38
N GLU A 425 -22.63 -28.70 3.08
CA GLU A 425 -21.78 -29.61 2.31
C GLU A 425 -20.35 -29.05 2.13
N ASP A 426 -20.10 -27.81 2.56
CA ASP A 426 -18.81 -27.11 2.53
C ASP A 426 -18.09 -27.07 3.90
N GLU A 427 -18.32 -28.03 4.81
CA GLU A 427 -17.63 -28.01 6.13
C GLU A 427 -16.10 -28.20 5.98
N GLU A 428 -15.34 -27.27 6.54
CA GLU A 428 -13.88 -27.17 6.37
C GLU A 428 -13.13 -27.96 7.45
N ASP A 429 -12.74 -29.20 7.13
CA ASP A 429 -12.07 -30.12 8.06
C ASP A 429 -10.59 -29.75 8.33
N PHE A 430 -10.39 -28.82 9.27
CA PHE A 430 -9.07 -28.57 9.88
C PHE A 430 -8.83 -29.48 11.10
N SER A 431 -7.60 -30.00 11.24
CA SER A 431 -7.19 -30.77 12.42
C SER A 431 -6.30 -30.01 13.39
N LEU A 432 -5.72 -28.87 12.96
CA LEU A 432 -5.00 -27.91 13.79
C LEU A 432 -5.26 -26.48 13.29
N ILE A 433 -5.61 -25.57 14.21
CA ILE A 433 -5.71 -24.14 13.97
C ILE A 433 -4.64 -23.44 14.82
N ILE A 434 -3.70 -22.77 14.14
CA ILE A 434 -2.70 -21.90 14.76
C ILE A 434 -3.18 -20.46 14.63
N ILE A 435 -3.16 -19.69 15.71
CA ILE A 435 -3.58 -18.28 15.73
C ILE A 435 -2.40 -17.42 16.18
N ASP A 436 -1.87 -16.61 15.26
CA ASP A 436 -0.81 -15.65 15.57
C ASP A 436 -1.36 -14.35 16.15
N GLU A 437 -0.59 -13.71 17.02
CA GLU A 437 -1.01 -12.62 17.90
C GLU A 437 -2.40 -12.88 18.54
N CYS A 438 -2.53 -14.06 19.15
CA CYS A 438 -3.78 -14.61 19.67
C CYS A 438 -4.43 -13.77 20.78
N HIS A 439 -3.74 -12.75 21.30
CA HIS A 439 -4.26 -11.76 22.23
C HIS A 439 -5.41 -10.91 21.64
N HIS A 440 -5.57 -10.90 20.31
CA HIS A 440 -6.74 -10.35 19.61
C HIS A 440 -8.01 -11.22 19.71
N THR A 441 -7.94 -12.43 20.29
CA THR A 441 -9.08 -13.34 20.49
C THR A 441 -9.97 -12.89 21.66
N GLN A 442 -10.56 -11.71 21.50
CA GLN A 442 -11.38 -11.03 22.49
C GLN A 442 -12.53 -10.25 21.84
N LYS A 443 -13.58 -9.98 22.62
CA LYS A 443 -14.72 -9.14 22.24
C LYS A 443 -15.38 -9.63 20.94
N GLU A 444 -15.28 -8.85 19.87
CA GLU A 444 -15.94 -9.09 18.58
C GLU A 444 -14.95 -9.22 17.42
N GLY A 445 -13.65 -9.40 17.72
CA GLY A 445 -12.62 -9.64 16.71
C GLY A 445 -12.82 -10.96 15.98
N VAL A 446 -12.28 -11.03 14.75
CA VAL A 446 -12.45 -12.13 13.80
C VAL A 446 -12.08 -13.49 14.41
N TYR A 447 -10.90 -13.59 15.04
CA TYR A 447 -10.48 -14.79 15.79
C TYR A 447 -11.52 -15.24 16.82
N ASN A 448 -12.12 -14.31 17.56
CA ASN A 448 -13.11 -14.67 18.59
C ASN A 448 -14.45 -15.10 17.98
N ASN A 449 -14.80 -14.64 16.79
CA ASN A 449 -16.00 -15.12 16.08
C ASN A 449 -15.80 -16.54 15.54
N ILE A 450 -14.61 -16.85 15.01
CA ILE A 450 -14.20 -18.21 14.61
C ILE A 450 -14.22 -19.13 15.84
N MET A 451 -13.53 -18.76 16.92
CA MET A 451 -13.52 -19.56 18.16
C MET A 451 -14.90 -19.74 18.79
N ARG A 452 -15.80 -18.74 18.70
CA ARG A 452 -17.20 -18.90 19.13
C ARG A 452 -18.02 -19.88 18.29
N ARG A 453 -17.58 -20.27 17.09
CA ARG A 453 -18.16 -21.40 16.32
C ARG A 453 -17.65 -22.72 16.90
N TYR A 454 -16.33 -22.88 16.98
CA TYR A 454 -15.67 -24.01 17.63
C TYR A 454 -16.25 -24.33 19.02
N LEU A 455 -16.46 -23.31 19.87
CA LEU A 455 -17.06 -23.48 21.20
C LEU A 455 -18.54 -23.91 21.15
N LYS A 456 -19.30 -23.49 20.14
CA LYS A 456 -20.66 -24.00 19.91
C LYS A 456 -20.63 -25.46 19.44
N GLU A 457 -19.72 -25.86 18.55
CA GLU A 457 -19.52 -27.28 18.22
C GLU A 457 -19.12 -28.10 19.45
N LYS A 458 -18.18 -27.61 20.27
CA LYS A 458 -17.80 -28.26 21.53
C LYS A 458 -19.02 -28.49 22.45
N MET A 459 -19.91 -27.50 22.54
CA MET A 459 -21.18 -27.63 23.26
C MET A 459 -22.22 -28.54 22.58
N LYS A 460 -22.22 -28.65 21.23
CA LYS A 460 -23.01 -29.68 20.50
C LYS A 460 -22.47 -31.07 20.83
N ASN A 461 -21.16 -31.29 20.76
CA ASN A 461 -20.49 -32.56 21.08
C ASN A 461 -20.80 -33.02 22.51
N LYS A 462 -20.77 -32.13 23.51
CA LYS A 462 -21.23 -32.44 24.88
C LYS A 462 -22.69 -32.93 24.95
N LYS A 463 -23.55 -32.55 24.01
CA LYS A 463 -24.95 -33.04 23.91
C LYS A 463 -25.05 -34.35 23.11
N LEU A 464 -24.26 -34.49 22.03
CA LEU A 464 -24.19 -35.70 21.22
C LEU A 464 -23.65 -36.89 22.04
N ALA A 465 -22.62 -36.66 22.85
CA ALA A 465 -22.08 -37.63 23.81
C ALA A 465 -23.16 -38.17 24.76
N LYS A 466 -23.97 -37.28 25.35
CA LYS A 466 -25.10 -37.66 26.22
C LYS A 466 -26.22 -38.41 25.51
N GLY A 467 -26.29 -38.32 24.18
CA GLY A 467 -27.26 -39.02 23.34
C GLY A 467 -26.68 -40.25 22.63
N ASN A 468 -25.46 -40.69 22.98
CA ASN A 468 -24.72 -41.77 22.31
C ASN A 468 -24.65 -41.62 20.77
N LYS A 469 -24.52 -40.38 20.29
CA LYS A 469 -24.37 -40.05 18.86
C LYS A 469 -22.89 -39.89 18.50
N PRO A 470 -22.49 -40.15 17.24
CA PRO A 470 -21.12 -39.89 16.78
C PRO A 470 -20.74 -38.43 17.07
N LEU A 471 -19.51 -38.24 17.53
CA LEU A 471 -18.96 -36.92 17.83
C LEU A 471 -18.39 -36.30 16.56
N ILE A 472 -18.59 -34.99 16.40
CA ILE A 472 -17.96 -34.23 15.32
C ILE A 472 -16.49 -34.03 15.70
N PRO A 473 -15.51 -34.35 14.84
CA PRO A 473 -14.10 -34.05 15.07
C PRO A 473 -13.89 -32.56 15.41
N GLN A 474 -12.88 -32.24 16.20
CA GLN A 474 -12.53 -30.85 16.52
C GLN A 474 -11.04 -30.62 16.30
N PRO A 475 -10.64 -29.46 15.73
CA PRO A 475 -9.23 -29.11 15.60
C PRO A 475 -8.58 -28.91 16.97
N GLN A 476 -7.29 -29.22 17.04
CA GLN A 476 -6.42 -28.69 18.07
C GLN A 476 -6.24 -27.17 17.87
N ILE A 477 -6.09 -26.41 18.96
CA ILE A 477 -5.90 -24.95 18.93
C ILE A 477 -4.54 -24.57 19.53
N LEU A 478 -3.74 -23.81 18.78
CA LEU A 478 -2.48 -23.23 19.24
C LEU A 478 -2.50 -21.71 19.13
N GLY A 479 -2.57 -21.00 20.25
CA GLY A 479 -2.41 -19.55 20.29
C GLY A 479 -0.95 -19.12 20.48
N LEU A 480 -0.45 -18.19 19.68
CA LEU A 480 0.87 -17.56 19.84
C LEU A 480 0.70 -16.10 20.23
N THR A 481 1.46 -15.60 21.20
CA THR A 481 1.54 -14.16 21.50
C THR A 481 2.85 -13.76 22.16
N ALA A 482 3.26 -12.50 22.01
CA ALA A 482 4.28 -11.90 22.89
C ALA A 482 3.74 -11.55 24.28
N SER A 483 2.45 -11.19 24.36
CA SER A 483 1.80 -10.71 25.59
C SER A 483 0.28 -10.86 25.47
N PRO A 484 -0.42 -11.55 26.39
CA PRO A 484 -1.90 -11.55 26.43
C PRO A 484 -2.50 -10.24 26.97
N GLY A 485 -1.68 -9.36 27.56
CA GLY A 485 -2.10 -8.12 28.22
C GLY A 485 -2.97 -8.35 29.47
N VAL A 486 -3.62 -7.27 29.94
CA VAL A 486 -4.53 -7.27 31.11
C VAL A 486 -5.88 -6.64 30.82
N GLY A 487 -6.20 -6.34 29.56
CA GLY A 487 -7.51 -5.81 29.15
C GLY A 487 -7.81 -4.41 29.71
N GLY A 488 -6.77 -3.64 30.06
CA GLY A 488 -6.90 -2.36 30.74
C GLY A 488 -7.23 -2.45 32.24
N ALA A 489 -7.13 -3.63 32.86
CA ALA A 489 -7.37 -3.83 34.28
C ALA A 489 -6.59 -2.85 35.18
N THR A 490 -7.20 -2.53 36.32
CA THR A 490 -6.63 -1.72 37.41
C THR A 490 -6.34 -2.54 38.66
N SER A 491 -6.73 -3.82 38.71
CA SER A 491 -6.55 -4.71 39.87
C SER A 491 -6.10 -6.11 39.46
N SER A 492 -5.34 -6.76 40.33
CA SER A 492 -4.76 -8.09 40.10
C SER A 492 -5.78 -9.20 39.82
N SER A 493 -7.02 -9.06 40.33
CA SER A 493 -8.13 -9.98 40.07
C SER A 493 -8.71 -9.77 38.65
N LYS A 494 -8.88 -8.52 38.20
CA LYS A 494 -9.33 -8.24 36.82
C LYS A 494 -8.30 -8.60 35.76
N ALA A 495 -7.01 -8.52 36.07
CA ALA A 495 -5.96 -9.03 35.19
C ALA A 495 -6.05 -10.55 35.03
N GLU A 496 -6.22 -11.29 36.14
CA GLU A 496 -6.44 -12.75 36.12
C GLU A 496 -7.71 -13.14 35.36
N GLU A 497 -8.82 -12.42 35.58
CA GLU A 497 -10.07 -12.56 34.84
C GLU A 497 -9.86 -12.37 33.33
N HIS A 498 -9.05 -11.40 32.90
CA HIS A 498 -8.71 -11.16 31.50
C HIS A 498 -7.88 -12.30 30.89
N ILE A 499 -6.85 -12.78 31.59
CA ILE A 499 -6.06 -13.95 31.15
C ILE A 499 -6.98 -15.17 30.98
N LEU A 500 -7.81 -15.48 31.99
CA LEU A 500 -8.76 -16.59 31.93
C LEU A 500 -9.78 -16.44 30.81
N LYS A 501 -10.21 -15.22 30.48
CA LYS A 501 -11.10 -14.95 29.32
C LYS A 501 -10.42 -15.23 27.98
N ILE A 502 -9.14 -14.88 27.82
CA ILE A 502 -8.39 -15.24 26.59
C ILE A 502 -8.21 -16.76 26.50
N CYS A 503 -7.81 -17.42 27.60
CA CYS A 503 -7.75 -18.89 27.66
C CYS A 503 -9.09 -19.55 27.33
N ALA A 504 -10.19 -19.00 27.84
CA ALA A 504 -11.53 -19.52 27.60
C ALA A 504 -11.98 -19.36 26.14
N ASN A 505 -11.72 -18.20 25.53
CA ASN A 505 -12.00 -17.96 24.12
C ASN A 505 -11.19 -18.89 23.21
N LEU A 506 -9.90 -19.14 23.53
CA LEU A 506 -9.03 -20.04 22.76
C LEU A 506 -9.17 -21.52 23.15
N ASP A 507 -10.05 -21.87 24.08
CA ASP A 507 -10.23 -23.21 24.64
C ASP A 507 -8.92 -23.87 25.14
N ALA A 508 -8.01 -23.05 25.67
CA ALA A 508 -6.70 -23.50 26.12
C ALA A 508 -6.79 -24.27 27.45
N CYS A 509 -6.20 -25.45 27.53
CA CYS A 509 -6.10 -26.21 28.78
C CYS A 509 -5.09 -25.59 29.76
N ARG A 510 -4.11 -24.84 29.24
CA ARG A 510 -3.07 -24.11 29.99
C ARG A 510 -2.44 -23.00 29.15
N ILE A 511 -1.84 -22.02 29.81
CA ILE A 511 -0.96 -21.02 29.20
C ILE A 511 0.50 -21.37 29.51
N MET A 512 1.34 -21.37 28.49
CA MET A 512 2.75 -21.75 28.54
C MET A 512 3.66 -20.53 28.51
N THR A 513 4.61 -20.50 29.43
CA THR A 513 5.74 -19.57 29.50
C THR A 513 7.00 -20.38 29.82
N VAL A 514 8.17 -19.86 29.49
CA VAL A 514 9.46 -20.47 29.85
C VAL A 514 9.70 -20.30 31.35
N GLU A 515 9.91 -21.42 32.06
CA GLU A 515 10.29 -21.48 33.46
C GLU A 515 11.62 -22.22 33.66
N GLU A 516 11.77 -23.42 33.07
CA GLU A 516 12.94 -24.29 33.23
C GLU A 516 14.18 -23.70 32.53
N HIS A 517 14.07 -23.37 31.25
CA HIS A 517 15.18 -22.86 30.44
C HIS A 517 15.24 -21.32 30.39
N ALA A 518 14.75 -20.64 31.44
CA ALA A 518 14.65 -19.17 31.49
C ALA A 518 16.02 -18.45 31.40
N ALA A 519 17.12 -19.10 31.78
CA ALA A 519 18.47 -18.57 31.62
C ALA A 519 18.89 -18.51 30.13
N GLN A 520 18.58 -19.57 29.35
CA GLN A 520 18.84 -19.60 27.90
C GLN A 520 18.05 -18.51 27.18
N LEU A 521 16.79 -18.31 27.55
CA LEU A 521 15.94 -17.25 27.01
C LEU A 521 16.53 -15.84 27.25
N LYS A 522 16.99 -15.55 28.48
CA LYS A 522 17.60 -14.26 28.83
C LYS A 522 18.91 -13.97 28.11
N ASN A 523 19.70 -15.00 27.83
CA ASN A 523 20.96 -14.84 27.09
C ASN A 523 20.69 -14.54 25.61
N GLN A 524 19.59 -15.05 25.05
CA GLN A 524 19.23 -14.82 23.65
C GLN A 524 18.48 -13.49 23.42
N VAL A 525 17.66 -13.04 24.36
CA VAL A 525 16.94 -11.76 24.26
C VAL A 525 17.35 -10.85 25.40
N LYS A 526 18.28 -9.94 25.11
CA LYS A 526 18.68 -8.86 26.00
C LYS A 526 17.55 -7.82 26.04
N GLU A 527 17.13 -7.41 27.24
CA GLU A 527 16.17 -6.31 27.37
C GLU A 527 16.90 -4.95 27.24
N PRO A 528 16.33 -3.98 26.50
CA PRO A 528 16.94 -2.67 26.30
C PRO A 528 16.87 -1.82 27.57
N SER A 529 17.81 -0.89 27.73
CA SER A 529 17.78 0.04 28.87
C SER A 529 16.62 1.03 28.72
N LYS A 530 15.77 1.15 29.76
CA LYS A 530 14.61 2.07 29.75
C LYS A 530 15.03 3.46 30.23
N LYS A 531 14.97 4.46 29.36
CA LYS A 531 15.14 5.89 29.68
C LYS A 531 13.79 6.62 29.58
N THR A 532 13.59 7.65 30.40
CA THR A 532 12.46 8.60 30.27
C THR A 532 13.04 10.01 30.20
N VAL A 533 12.78 10.73 29.11
CA VAL A 533 13.27 12.08 28.86
C VAL A 533 12.08 13.03 28.91
N VAL A 534 12.14 13.98 29.85
CA VAL A 534 11.03 14.87 30.17
C VAL A 534 11.35 16.30 29.74
N ALA A 535 10.56 16.82 28.80
CA ALA A 535 10.62 18.20 28.35
C ALA A 535 9.88 19.14 29.30
N ASN A 536 10.52 20.26 29.65
CA ASN A 536 9.98 21.31 30.50
C ASN A 536 9.53 22.50 29.64
N ASP A 537 8.26 22.54 29.26
CA ASP A 537 7.66 23.57 28.39
C ASP A 537 7.45 24.91 29.12
N LYS A 538 8.46 25.40 29.85
CA LYS A 538 8.45 26.67 30.61
C LYS A 538 8.84 27.89 29.78
N LYS A 539 9.25 27.69 28.52
CA LYS A 539 9.53 28.79 27.58
C LYS A 539 8.24 29.47 27.15
N ARG A 540 8.30 30.78 26.92
CA ARG A 540 7.22 31.53 26.29
C ARG A 540 7.01 31.04 24.85
N ASP A 541 5.75 30.90 24.45
CA ASP A 541 5.31 30.40 23.15
C ASP A 541 4.47 31.49 22.44
N PRO A 542 5.11 32.43 21.73
CA PRO A 542 4.41 33.54 21.06
C PRO A 542 3.47 33.08 19.95
N PHE A 543 3.73 31.90 19.36
CA PHE A 543 2.87 31.33 18.32
C PHE A 543 1.55 30.84 18.91
N ARG A 544 1.57 30.11 20.03
CA ARG A 544 0.36 29.76 20.79
C ARG A 544 -0.41 31.00 21.22
N GLU A 545 0.27 32.01 21.76
CA GLU A 545 -0.36 33.29 22.14
C GLU A 545 -1.13 33.89 20.95
N LYS A 546 -0.50 33.95 19.77
CA LYS A 546 -1.11 34.51 18.55
C LYS A 546 -2.26 33.67 17.99
N ILE A 547 -2.14 32.34 17.99
CA ILE A 547 -3.25 31.46 17.59
C ILE A 547 -4.41 31.56 18.59
N THR A 548 -4.13 31.69 19.89
CA THR A 548 -5.15 31.86 20.93
C THR A 548 -5.92 33.18 20.78
N GLU A 549 -5.23 34.27 20.42
CA GLU A 549 -5.83 35.56 20.04
C GLU A 549 -6.84 35.37 18.90
N ILE A 550 -6.41 34.74 17.80
CA ILE A 550 -7.26 34.49 16.62
C ILE A 550 -8.47 33.60 16.98
N MET A 551 -8.26 32.53 17.74
CA MET A 551 -9.36 31.66 18.19
C MET A 551 -10.36 32.41 19.08
N THR A 552 -9.89 33.35 19.90
CA THR A 552 -10.74 34.19 20.74
C THR A 552 -11.54 35.19 19.91
N GLU A 553 -10.93 35.82 18.89
CA GLU A 553 -11.64 36.68 17.93
C GLU A 553 -12.76 35.91 17.21
N ILE A 554 -12.50 34.67 16.78
CA ILE A 554 -13.51 33.81 16.13
C ILE A 554 -14.62 33.42 17.12
N GLN A 555 -14.29 33.05 18.36
CA GLN A 555 -15.30 32.75 19.40
C GLN A 555 -16.21 33.94 19.68
N ASN A 556 -15.66 35.15 19.75
CA ASN A 556 -16.44 36.38 19.96
C ASN A 556 -17.38 36.65 18.77
N TYR A 557 -16.92 36.43 17.54
CA TYR A 557 -17.75 36.59 16.34
C TYR A 557 -18.93 35.59 16.29
N CYS A 558 -18.73 34.33 16.73
CA CYS A 558 -19.76 33.28 16.68
C CYS A 558 -20.49 33.03 18.01
N GLN A 559 -20.12 33.71 19.09
CA GLN A 559 -20.66 33.58 20.45
C GLN A 559 -20.56 32.16 21.05
N LEU A 560 -19.58 31.36 20.60
CA LEU A 560 -19.35 30.00 21.08
C LEU A 560 -18.21 29.97 22.11
N HIS A 561 -18.55 30.05 23.40
CA HIS A 561 -17.58 30.04 24.49
C HIS A 561 -17.49 28.67 25.20
N PRO A 562 -16.37 27.94 25.09
CA PRO A 562 -16.13 26.71 25.84
C PRO A 562 -15.66 26.98 27.26
N LYS A 563 -15.75 25.94 28.11
CA LYS A 563 -15.08 25.88 29.43
C LYS A 563 -13.75 25.11 29.37
N SER A 564 -13.28 24.80 28.17
CA SER A 564 -12.09 23.97 27.93
C SER A 564 -10.98 24.81 27.34
N GLU A 565 -9.75 24.53 27.74
CA GLU A 565 -8.55 25.22 27.26
C GLU A 565 -8.27 24.91 25.79
N PHE A 566 -7.70 25.88 25.07
CA PHE A 566 -7.30 25.75 23.67
C PHE A 566 -6.16 24.74 23.48
N GLY A 567 -6.11 24.09 22.32
CA GLY A 567 -5.06 23.11 21.99
C GLY A 567 -5.23 21.77 22.70
N THR A 568 -6.45 21.43 23.12
CA THR A 568 -6.74 20.21 23.89
C THR A 568 -7.69 19.27 23.16
N GLN A 569 -7.66 17.98 23.53
CA GLN A 569 -8.61 17.00 23.01
C GLN A 569 -10.04 17.22 23.53
N THR A 570 -10.21 17.85 24.70
CA THR A 570 -11.53 18.23 25.24
C THR A 570 -12.14 19.37 24.43
N TYR A 571 -11.33 20.35 24.01
CA TYR A 571 -11.73 21.39 23.07
C TYR A 571 -12.12 20.80 21.70
N GLU A 572 -11.31 19.88 21.15
CA GLU A 572 -11.60 19.18 19.90
C GLU A 572 -12.99 18.49 19.93
N GLN A 573 -13.27 17.75 21.01
CA GLN A 573 -14.57 17.08 21.20
C GLN A 573 -15.73 18.08 21.33
N TRP A 574 -15.52 19.19 22.04
CA TRP A 574 -16.52 20.25 22.16
C TRP A 574 -16.81 20.91 20.82
N VAL A 575 -15.80 21.31 20.05
CA VAL A 575 -15.98 22.05 18.80
C VAL A 575 -16.63 21.18 17.72
N ILE A 576 -16.26 19.90 17.62
CA ILE A 576 -16.93 18.92 16.74
C ILE A 576 -18.40 18.70 17.16
N ARG A 577 -18.72 18.79 18.45
CA ARG A 577 -20.11 18.73 18.93
C ARG A 577 -20.89 20.00 18.59
N GLN A 578 -20.26 21.18 18.62
CA GLN A 578 -20.90 22.43 18.19
C GLN A 578 -21.14 22.47 16.68
N GLU A 579 -20.16 22.05 15.86
CA GLU A 579 -20.28 21.92 14.41
C GLU A 579 -21.53 21.10 14.03
N ARG A 580 -21.69 19.91 14.62
CA ARG A 580 -22.86 19.06 14.38
C ARG A 580 -24.17 19.60 14.95
N ARG A 581 -24.13 20.39 16.02
CA ARG A 581 -25.33 21.05 16.57
C ARG A 581 -25.79 22.15 15.60
N ALA A 582 -24.88 23.06 15.25
CA ALA A 582 -25.13 24.16 14.33
C ALA A 582 -25.58 23.68 12.95
N ALA A 583 -24.99 22.59 12.43
CA ALA A 583 -25.43 21.94 11.20
C ALA A 583 -26.86 21.37 11.29
N LYS A 584 -27.32 20.90 12.46
CA LYS A 584 -28.73 20.48 12.63
C LYS A 584 -29.69 21.66 12.82
N GLU A 585 -29.21 22.71 13.49
CA GLU A 585 -29.98 23.92 13.82
C GLU A 585 -30.03 24.96 12.69
N GLU A 586 -29.45 24.67 11.51
CA GLU A 586 -29.46 25.58 10.34
C GLU A 586 -28.65 26.88 10.55
N LYS A 587 -27.62 26.80 11.41
CA LYS A 587 -26.78 27.93 11.79
C LYS A 587 -25.42 27.88 11.09
N ARG A 588 -25.38 28.29 9.82
CA ARG A 588 -24.14 28.33 9.01
C ARG A 588 -22.99 29.04 9.75
N LYS A 589 -23.23 30.24 10.27
CA LYS A 589 -22.22 31.05 11.02
C LYS A 589 -21.57 30.28 12.17
N GLU A 590 -22.36 29.72 13.09
CA GLU A 590 -21.85 28.89 14.19
C GLU A 590 -21.06 27.67 13.67
N ARG A 591 -21.56 27.01 12.60
CA ARG A 591 -20.96 25.80 12.04
C ARG A 591 -19.60 26.06 11.40
N VAL A 592 -19.51 27.05 10.51
CA VAL A 592 -18.27 27.38 9.79
C VAL A 592 -17.21 27.88 10.78
N CYS A 593 -17.59 28.71 11.75
CA CYS A 593 -16.67 29.12 12.81
C CYS A 593 -16.16 27.92 13.63
N ALA A 594 -17.01 26.94 13.96
CA ALA A 594 -16.58 25.72 14.63
C ALA A 594 -15.61 24.87 13.77
N GLU A 595 -15.83 24.79 12.46
CA GLU A 595 -14.93 24.09 11.53
C GLU A 595 -13.54 24.74 11.47
N HIS A 596 -13.47 26.08 11.42
CA HIS A 596 -12.21 26.82 11.48
C HIS A 596 -11.54 26.71 12.86
N LEU A 597 -12.30 26.85 13.96
CA LEU A 597 -11.79 26.65 15.33
C LEU A 597 -11.20 25.24 15.54
N LYS A 598 -11.74 24.21 14.88
CA LYS A 598 -11.14 22.86 14.89
C LYS A 598 -9.74 22.87 14.27
N LYS A 599 -9.56 23.52 13.12
CA LYS A 599 -8.24 23.63 12.45
C LYS A 599 -7.23 24.46 13.24
N TYR A 600 -7.64 25.54 13.92
CA TYR A 600 -6.76 26.25 14.85
C TYR A 600 -6.40 25.44 16.10
N ASN A 601 -7.33 24.64 16.63
CA ASN A 601 -7.04 23.70 17.72
C ASN A 601 -6.06 22.59 17.29
N ASP A 602 -6.22 22.08 16.07
CA ASP A 602 -5.27 21.13 15.46
C ASP A 602 -3.88 21.77 15.31
N ALA A 603 -3.79 23.03 14.86
CA ALA A 603 -2.53 23.77 14.75
C ALA A 603 -1.82 23.94 16.10
N LEU A 604 -2.56 24.17 17.19
CA LEU A 604 -1.98 24.15 18.55
C LEU A 604 -1.46 22.77 18.93
N LEU A 605 -2.23 21.69 18.70
CA LEU A 605 -1.78 20.32 18.95
C LEU A 605 -0.55 19.91 18.13
N ILE A 606 -0.41 20.45 16.91
CA ILE A 606 0.79 20.29 16.07
C ILE A 606 1.96 21.06 16.68
N ASN A 607 1.77 22.33 17.05
CA ASN A 607 2.81 23.14 17.71
C ASN A 607 3.30 22.50 19.02
N ASP A 608 2.38 21.95 19.82
CA ASP A 608 2.69 21.21 21.05
C ASP A 608 3.58 20.00 20.80
N SER A 609 3.55 19.40 19.62
CA SER A 609 4.27 18.16 19.31
C SER A 609 5.43 18.30 18.33
N ILE A 610 5.46 19.33 17.48
CA ILE A 610 6.41 19.47 16.37
C ILE A 610 6.83 20.95 16.25
N ARG A 611 7.05 21.47 15.04
CA ARG A 611 7.45 22.87 14.80
C ARG A 611 6.24 23.76 14.58
N MET A 612 6.40 25.05 14.92
CA MET A 612 5.47 26.11 14.55
C MET A 612 5.23 26.17 13.02
N VAL A 613 6.26 25.86 12.21
CA VAL A 613 6.16 25.84 10.73
C VAL A 613 5.14 24.81 10.26
N ASP A 614 5.11 23.62 10.86
CA ASP A 614 4.18 22.56 10.46
C ASP A 614 2.73 22.92 10.83
N ALA A 615 2.55 23.63 11.95
CA ALA A 615 1.26 24.19 12.38
C ALA A 615 0.80 25.35 11.48
N TYR A 616 1.71 26.24 11.06
CA TYR A 616 1.44 27.29 10.08
C TYR A 616 1.04 26.71 8.72
N ASN A 617 1.80 25.73 8.22
CA ASN A 617 1.53 25.07 6.94
C ASN A 617 0.16 24.37 6.95
N HIS A 618 -0.23 23.72 8.06
CA HIS A 618 -1.56 23.14 8.21
C HIS A 618 -2.69 24.18 7.99
N LEU A 619 -2.56 25.37 8.59
CA LEU A 619 -3.54 26.45 8.43
C LEU A 619 -3.48 27.08 7.04
N ASN A 620 -2.28 27.37 6.52
CA ASN A 620 -2.11 27.96 5.20
C ASN A 620 -2.71 27.07 4.10
N ASN A 621 -2.47 25.75 4.15
CA ASN A 621 -3.02 24.81 3.19
C ASN A 621 -4.55 24.74 3.27
N PHE A 622 -5.12 24.74 4.49
CA PHE A 622 -6.57 24.81 4.70
C PHE A 622 -7.18 26.09 4.10
N TYR A 623 -6.59 27.27 4.32
CA TYR A 623 -7.11 28.52 3.76
C TYR A 623 -6.89 28.67 2.26
N GLN A 624 -5.80 28.11 1.69
CA GLN A 624 -5.64 27.97 0.24
C GLN A 624 -6.73 27.08 -0.37
N GLU A 625 -7.10 25.98 0.31
CA GLU A 625 -8.20 25.13 -0.11
C GLU A 625 -9.55 25.84 -0.04
N GLU A 626 -9.87 26.48 1.09
CA GLU A 626 -11.12 27.26 1.23
C GLU A 626 -11.24 28.37 0.19
N LYS A 627 -10.15 29.10 -0.09
CA LYS A 627 -10.13 30.08 -1.19
C LYS A 627 -10.47 29.41 -2.52
N SER A 628 -9.78 28.32 -2.86
CA SER A 628 -10.00 27.59 -4.13
C SER A 628 -11.39 26.92 -4.26
N LYS A 629 -12.09 26.61 -3.17
CA LYS A 629 -13.49 26.12 -3.21
C LYS A 629 -14.49 27.25 -3.47
N LYS A 630 -14.12 28.50 -3.12
CA LYS A 630 -14.99 29.68 -3.17
C LYS A 630 -14.71 30.58 -4.38
N THR A 631 -13.58 30.39 -5.07
CA THR A 631 -13.32 30.86 -6.44
C THR A 631 -13.40 29.67 -7.40
N VAL A 632 -14.56 29.51 -8.05
CA VAL A 632 -14.76 28.56 -9.16
C VAL A 632 -14.62 29.35 -10.46
N ARG A 633 -13.81 28.86 -11.39
CA ARG A 633 -13.84 29.28 -12.80
C ARG A 633 -14.92 28.45 -13.51
N SER A 634 -15.67 29.05 -14.41
CA SER A 634 -16.44 28.33 -15.42
C SER A 634 -15.46 27.71 -16.42
N ASP A 635 -15.67 26.45 -16.77
CA ASP A 635 -14.87 25.76 -17.80
C ASP A 635 -15.57 25.80 -19.18
N ASP A 636 -16.81 26.33 -19.26
CA ASP A 636 -17.74 26.22 -20.41
C ASP A 636 -18.29 27.55 -20.97
N ASP A 637 -17.91 28.72 -20.43
CA ASP A 637 -18.42 30.04 -20.87
C ASP A 637 -17.27 31.02 -21.16
N ASP A 638 -17.46 31.92 -22.14
CA ASP A 638 -16.48 32.88 -22.66
C ASP A 638 -15.77 33.74 -21.57
N ASP A 639 -14.55 34.20 -21.89
CA ASP A 639 -13.57 34.92 -21.02
C ASP A 639 -14.08 36.22 -20.32
N ASP A 640 -15.35 36.62 -20.49
CA ASP A 640 -15.90 37.93 -20.09
C ASP A 640 -16.86 37.94 -18.87
N GLU A 641 -17.29 36.80 -18.31
CA GLU A 641 -18.11 36.80 -17.07
C GLU A 641 -17.25 36.85 -15.78
N PRO A 642 -17.48 37.82 -14.87
CA PRO A 642 -16.70 37.94 -13.63
C PRO A 642 -17.08 36.86 -12.60
N ALA A 643 -16.08 36.12 -12.13
CA ALA A 643 -16.24 35.04 -11.15
C ALA A 643 -17.03 35.47 -9.89
N VAL A 644 -18.29 35.03 -9.79
CA VAL A 644 -19.19 35.36 -8.68
C VAL A 644 -18.68 34.72 -7.37
N PRO A 645 -18.31 35.51 -6.34
CA PRO A 645 -17.74 34.95 -5.12
C PRO A 645 -18.81 34.21 -4.31
N LYS A 646 -18.59 32.92 -4.06
CA LYS A 646 -19.46 32.07 -3.21
C LYS A 646 -19.25 32.32 -1.71
N GLN A 647 -18.76 33.50 -1.36
CA GLN A 647 -18.34 33.89 -0.02
C GLN A 647 -19.51 34.57 0.70
N ASP A 648 -19.79 34.11 1.92
CA ASP A 648 -20.72 34.73 2.86
C ASP A 648 -19.94 35.61 3.84
N GLU A 649 -20.62 36.48 4.60
CA GLU A 649 -20.02 37.41 5.56
C GLU A 649 -19.06 36.69 6.53
N THR A 650 -19.45 35.50 6.99
CA THR A 650 -18.62 34.64 7.84
C THR A 650 -17.39 34.10 7.13
N ASP A 651 -17.48 33.76 5.84
CA ASP A 651 -16.36 33.25 5.06
C ASP A 651 -15.32 34.36 4.80
N GLU A 652 -15.80 35.55 4.43
CA GLU A 652 -14.97 36.75 4.22
C GLU A 652 -14.26 37.17 5.52
N PHE A 653 -14.99 37.23 6.65
CA PHE A 653 -14.41 37.49 7.97
C PHE A 653 -13.30 36.50 8.33
N LEU A 654 -13.54 35.19 8.19
CA LEU A 654 -12.58 34.15 8.60
C LEU A 654 -11.34 34.08 7.69
N ILE A 655 -11.50 34.34 6.39
CA ILE A 655 -10.41 34.38 5.41
C ILE A 655 -9.59 35.67 5.60
N GLY A 656 -10.27 36.82 5.74
CA GLY A 656 -9.64 38.11 6.00
C GLY A 656 -8.84 38.12 7.31
N LEU A 657 -9.40 37.57 8.40
CA LEU A 657 -8.72 37.44 9.69
C LEU A 657 -7.44 36.60 9.58
N PHE A 658 -7.47 35.46 8.87
CA PHE A 658 -6.26 34.67 8.66
C PHE A 658 -5.22 35.46 7.86
N HIS A 659 -5.60 36.08 6.74
CA HIS A 659 -4.66 36.84 5.90
C HIS A 659 -4.04 38.03 6.64
N ALA A 660 -4.81 38.76 7.47
CA ALA A 660 -4.32 39.88 8.27
C ALA A 660 -3.24 39.48 9.30
N LYS A 661 -3.26 38.22 9.78
CA LYS A 661 -2.31 37.70 10.78
C LYS A 661 -1.25 36.77 10.15
N LYS A 662 -1.42 36.36 8.88
CA LYS A 662 -0.58 35.37 8.17
C LYS A 662 0.90 35.70 8.22
N GLU A 663 1.29 36.92 7.85
CA GLU A 663 2.69 37.33 7.81
C GLU A 663 3.34 37.31 9.22
N GLN A 664 2.58 37.66 10.26
CA GLN A 664 3.05 37.58 11.65
C GLN A 664 3.26 36.12 12.08
N LEU A 665 2.32 35.23 11.77
CA LEU A 665 2.44 33.80 12.05
C LEU A 665 3.64 33.17 11.34
N GLU A 666 3.88 33.52 10.08
CA GLU A 666 5.04 33.02 9.32
C GLU A 666 6.37 33.51 9.91
N LYS A 667 6.47 34.80 10.23
CA LYS A 667 7.66 35.39 10.87
C LYS A 667 7.94 34.81 12.25
N LEU A 668 6.90 34.45 13.02
CA LEU A 668 7.06 33.75 14.29
C LEU A 668 7.51 32.30 14.07
N ALA A 669 6.88 31.58 13.13
CA ALA A 669 7.17 30.17 12.87
C ALA A 669 8.61 29.90 12.42
N ARG A 670 9.23 30.84 11.70
CA ARG A 670 10.64 30.75 11.25
C ARG A 670 11.68 31.00 12.36
N LYS A 671 11.30 31.41 13.58
CA LYS A 671 12.24 31.67 14.68
C LYS A 671 12.62 30.40 15.43
N THR A 672 13.87 30.00 15.32
CA THR A 672 14.43 28.81 15.99
C THR A 672 14.60 28.96 17.51
N GLU A 673 14.62 30.18 18.04
CA GLU A 673 14.72 30.46 19.49
C GLU A 673 13.57 29.85 20.31
N HIS A 674 12.41 29.66 19.68
CA HIS A 674 11.21 29.06 20.26
C HIS A 674 10.98 27.61 19.77
N GLU A 675 12.04 26.87 19.40
CA GLU A 675 11.93 25.44 19.07
C GLU A 675 11.35 24.64 20.26
N ASN A 676 10.46 23.69 19.95
CA ASN A 676 9.77 22.84 20.92
C ASN A 676 10.79 22.01 21.74
N GLU A 677 10.72 22.08 23.07
CA GLU A 677 11.65 21.38 23.96
C GLU A 677 11.69 19.87 23.71
N LYS A 678 10.58 19.24 23.32
CA LYS A 678 10.58 17.81 22.96
C LYS A 678 11.39 17.51 21.70
N LEU A 679 11.43 18.41 20.72
CA LEU A 679 12.29 18.26 19.55
C LEU A 679 13.77 18.41 19.92
N ILE A 680 14.09 19.33 20.85
CA ILE A 680 15.45 19.47 21.40
C ILE A 680 15.87 18.19 22.13
N GLN A 681 15.02 17.64 22.99
CA GLN A 681 15.28 16.37 23.69
C GLN A 681 15.38 15.18 22.74
N LEU A 682 14.52 15.12 21.70
CA LEU A 682 14.58 14.10 20.65
C LEU A 682 15.90 14.19 19.86
N ARG A 683 16.31 15.41 19.44
CA ARG A 683 17.59 15.65 18.77
C ARG A 683 18.75 15.16 19.62
N ASN A 684 18.81 15.56 20.90
CA ASN A 684 19.88 15.15 21.80
C ASN A 684 19.94 13.62 21.95
N THR A 685 18.79 12.96 22.09
CA THR A 685 18.69 11.49 22.18
C THR A 685 19.18 10.81 20.90
N LEU A 686 18.78 11.32 19.72
CA LEU A 686 19.22 10.76 18.44
C LEU A 686 20.73 10.94 18.24
N MET A 687 21.27 12.13 18.50
CA MET A 687 22.72 12.38 18.37
C MET A 687 23.54 11.54 19.36
N GLU A 688 23.07 11.35 20.60
CA GLU A 688 23.74 10.49 21.60
C GLU A 688 23.77 9.02 21.15
N GLU A 689 22.69 8.51 20.56
CA GLU A 689 22.54 7.07 20.29
C GLU A 689 23.10 6.68 18.90
N PHE A 690 22.97 7.54 17.89
CA PHE A 690 23.54 7.28 16.55
C PHE A 690 25.07 7.46 16.48
N THR A 691 25.71 8.07 17.48
CA THR A 691 27.18 8.20 17.55
C THR A 691 27.87 7.07 18.35
N LYS A 692 27.11 6.14 18.95
CA LYS A 692 27.65 5.02 19.76
C LYS A 692 28.05 3.79 18.96
N THR A 693 27.54 3.63 17.75
CA THR A 693 27.63 2.38 16.98
C THR A 693 27.81 2.73 15.52
N GLU A 694 28.53 1.90 14.76
CA GLU A 694 28.84 2.15 13.34
C GLU A 694 27.63 1.95 12.41
N GLU A 695 26.79 0.94 12.67
CA GLU A 695 25.52 0.71 11.96
C GLU A 695 24.28 0.88 12.87
N PRO A 696 23.98 2.10 13.35
CA PRO A 696 22.83 2.33 14.22
C PRO A 696 21.52 2.21 13.44
N ARG A 697 20.55 1.45 13.98
CA ARG A 697 19.17 1.39 13.48
C ARG A 697 18.18 1.85 14.55
N GLY A 698 17.19 2.65 14.16
CA GLY A 698 16.24 3.27 15.10
C GLY A 698 14.79 3.34 14.63
N ILE A 699 13.86 3.46 15.59
CA ILE A 699 12.44 3.72 15.35
C ILE A 699 11.94 4.84 16.26
N ILE A 700 11.25 5.84 15.70
CA ILE A 700 10.48 6.86 16.43
C ILE A 700 8.99 6.58 16.26
N PHE A 701 8.32 6.20 17.34
CA PHE A 701 6.89 5.99 17.42
C PHE A 701 6.14 7.28 17.77
N THR A 702 5.24 7.73 16.90
CA THR A 702 4.46 8.97 17.06
C THR A 702 2.96 8.78 16.80
N LYS A 703 2.13 9.68 17.32
CA LYS A 703 0.67 9.50 17.43
C LYS A 703 -0.09 9.65 16.10
N THR A 704 0.30 10.57 15.22
CA THR A 704 -0.48 10.90 14.02
C THR A 704 0.36 10.73 12.75
N ARG A 705 -0.30 10.56 11.60
CA ARG A 705 0.37 10.52 10.30
C ARG A 705 1.12 11.83 10.02
N GLN A 706 0.48 12.95 10.34
CA GLN A 706 1.05 14.28 10.17
C GLN A 706 2.30 14.45 11.02
N SER A 707 2.32 13.91 12.24
CA SER A 707 3.52 13.95 13.08
C SER A 707 4.64 13.05 12.58
N ALA A 708 4.34 11.92 11.94
CA ALA A 708 5.37 11.09 11.32
C ALA A 708 6.04 11.81 10.12
N PHE A 709 5.23 12.42 9.25
CA PHE A 709 5.72 13.16 8.09
C PHE A 709 6.46 14.45 8.45
N ALA A 710 5.94 15.25 9.39
CA ALA A 710 6.59 16.50 9.79
C ALA A 710 7.87 16.28 10.60
N LEU A 711 7.97 15.18 11.38
CA LEU A 711 9.25 14.77 11.98
C LEU A 711 10.26 14.32 10.91
N PHE A 712 9.81 13.63 9.86
CA PHE A 712 10.66 13.27 8.71
C PHE A 712 11.21 14.52 8.01
N GLN A 713 10.35 15.49 7.70
CA GLN A 713 10.77 16.79 7.16
C GLN A 713 11.74 17.53 8.10
N TRP A 714 11.48 17.56 9.42
CA TRP A 714 12.40 18.19 10.38
C TRP A 714 13.79 17.53 10.44
N ILE A 715 13.89 16.22 10.16
CA ILE A 715 15.20 15.55 10.05
C ILE A 715 15.86 15.91 8.71
N GLN A 716 15.13 15.89 7.59
CA GLN A 716 15.68 16.28 6.27
C GLN A 716 16.11 17.75 6.20
N ASP A 717 15.35 18.66 6.81
CA ASP A 717 15.61 20.11 6.81
C ASP A 717 16.85 20.49 7.66
N ASN A 718 17.48 19.54 8.36
CA ASN A 718 18.57 19.80 9.31
C ASN A 718 19.80 18.91 9.00
N PRO A 719 20.82 19.45 8.29
CA PRO A 719 21.93 18.65 7.76
C PRO A 719 22.77 17.95 8.83
N LYS A 720 22.72 18.40 10.09
CA LYS A 720 23.43 17.75 11.20
C LYS A 720 23.01 16.30 11.44
N PHE A 721 21.80 15.91 11.05
CA PHE A 721 21.38 14.52 11.13
C PHE A 721 22.03 13.68 10.03
N GLU A 722 22.14 14.22 8.81
CA GLU A 722 22.83 13.58 7.69
C GLU A 722 24.35 13.49 7.93
N GLU A 723 24.96 14.54 8.51
CA GLU A 723 26.38 14.54 8.97
C GLU A 723 26.69 13.40 9.96
N VAL A 724 25.71 12.99 10.78
CA VAL A 724 25.81 11.87 11.73
C VAL A 724 25.31 10.54 11.10
N GLY A 725 25.05 10.52 9.79
CA GLY A 725 24.66 9.34 9.03
C GLY A 725 23.18 8.94 9.16
N ILE A 726 22.31 9.79 9.72
CA ILE A 726 20.88 9.48 9.85
C ILE A 726 20.16 9.63 8.51
N LYS A 727 19.66 8.51 8.00
CA LYS A 727 18.82 8.37 6.80
C LYS A 727 17.42 7.99 7.24
N ALA A 728 16.58 8.99 7.48
CA ALA A 728 15.23 8.79 8.00
C ALA A 728 14.19 8.53 6.90
N HIS A 729 13.13 7.78 7.23
CA HIS A 729 11.92 7.69 6.41
C HIS A 729 10.67 7.50 7.29
N TYR A 730 9.51 8.00 6.87
CA TYR A 730 8.26 7.77 7.61
C TYR A 730 7.60 6.43 7.24
N LEU A 731 6.82 5.87 8.17
CA LEU A 731 6.06 4.62 7.97
C LEU A 731 4.66 4.73 8.61
N ILE A 732 3.63 4.87 7.78
CA ILE A 732 2.24 5.11 8.20
C ILE A 732 1.26 4.07 7.66
N GLY A 733 0.25 3.69 8.45
CA GLY A 733 -0.71 2.64 8.06
C GLY A 733 -1.55 2.98 6.81
N SER A 734 -2.13 1.97 6.18
CA SER A 734 -2.77 2.05 4.83
C SER A 734 -4.24 2.47 4.81
N GLY A 735 -4.91 2.64 5.96
CA GLY A 735 -6.35 2.96 5.98
C GLY A 735 -6.72 4.34 5.42
N HIS A 736 -7.75 4.41 4.58
CA HIS A 736 -8.27 5.64 3.95
C HIS A 736 -9.10 6.56 4.90
N ASN A 737 -9.10 6.32 6.22
CA ASN A 737 -9.99 6.97 7.19
C ASN A 737 -9.43 8.25 7.85
N SER A 738 -8.27 8.76 7.41
CA SER A 738 -7.64 9.98 7.94
C SER A 738 -7.77 11.15 6.96
N GLU A 739 -7.64 12.39 7.46
CA GLU A 739 -7.47 13.57 6.60
C GLU A 739 -6.14 13.52 5.82
N MET A 740 -5.12 12.83 6.33
CA MET A 740 -3.84 12.67 5.66
C MET A 740 -3.78 11.40 4.79
N LYS A 741 -3.16 11.54 3.60
CA LYS A 741 -2.79 10.47 2.66
C LYS A 741 -2.18 9.28 3.41
N HIS A 742 -2.53 8.09 2.97
CA HIS A 742 -2.05 6.83 3.52
C HIS A 742 -0.90 6.32 2.65
N MET A 743 -0.02 5.48 3.20
CA MET A 743 0.88 4.69 2.37
C MET A 743 0.17 3.45 1.83
N THR A 744 0.49 3.03 0.62
CA THR A 744 0.07 1.72 0.10
C THR A 744 0.80 0.58 0.82
N GLN A 745 0.36 -0.67 0.65
CA GLN A 745 1.06 -1.82 1.24
C GLN A 745 2.44 -2.06 0.60
N ASN A 746 2.58 -1.77 -0.70
CA ASN A 746 3.86 -1.87 -1.40
C ASN A 746 4.86 -0.82 -0.89
N GLU A 747 4.44 0.44 -0.75
CA GLU A 747 5.28 1.50 -0.13
C GLU A 747 5.73 1.14 1.29
N GLN A 748 4.87 0.48 2.09
CA GLN A 748 5.25 0.01 3.42
C GLN A 748 6.31 -1.10 3.35
N ARG A 749 6.16 -2.06 2.44
CA ARG A 749 7.12 -3.16 2.22
C ARG A 749 8.48 -2.59 1.79
N GLU A 750 8.48 -1.76 0.76
CA GLU A 750 9.69 -1.13 0.20
C GLU A 750 10.49 -0.35 1.24
N VAL A 751 9.82 0.43 2.11
CA VAL A 751 10.48 1.17 3.21
C VAL A 751 11.07 0.23 4.27
N ILE A 752 10.43 -0.92 4.54
CA ILE A 752 10.94 -1.92 5.49
C ILE A 752 12.15 -2.66 4.90
N ASP A 753 12.14 -2.96 3.60
CA ASP A 753 13.27 -3.60 2.92
C ASP A 753 14.47 -2.64 2.80
N LYS A 754 14.23 -1.37 2.46
CA LYS A 754 15.25 -0.30 2.54
C LYS A 754 15.83 -0.14 3.95
N PHE A 755 15.03 -0.36 5.00
CA PHE A 755 15.50 -0.35 6.39
C PHE A 755 16.31 -1.60 6.77
N ARG A 756 15.95 -2.76 6.20
CA ARG A 756 16.67 -4.02 6.36
C ARG A 756 18.06 -3.93 5.71
N CYS A 757 18.14 -3.44 4.48
CA CYS A 757 19.39 -3.24 3.72
C CYS A 757 20.26 -2.08 4.24
N GLY A 758 19.70 -1.14 5.02
CA GLY A 758 20.45 -0.03 5.63
C GLY A 758 20.42 1.29 4.83
N ASN A 759 19.79 1.31 3.66
CA ASN A 759 19.52 2.55 2.89
C ASN A 759 18.70 3.56 3.71
N VAL A 760 17.82 3.06 4.59
CA VAL A 760 17.15 3.82 5.65
C VAL A 760 17.62 3.24 6.99
N ASN A 761 17.93 4.09 7.97
CA ASN A 761 18.35 3.64 9.31
C ASN A 761 17.51 4.23 10.45
N LEU A 762 16.56 5.14 10.16
CA LEU A 762 15.62 5.66 11.14
C LEU A 762 14.17 5.65 10.61
N LEU A 763 13.32 4.78 11.15
CA LEU A 763 11.90 4.75 10.81
C LEU A 763 11.08 5.67 11.71
N ILE A 764 10.28 6.56 11.14
CA ILE A 764 9.35 7.41 11.88
C ILE A 764 7.93 6.86 11.69
N ALA A 765 7.49 6.05 12.64
CA ALA A 765 6.31 5.22 12.50
C ALA A 765 5.13 5.66 13.38
N THR A 766 3.91 5.41 12.89
CA THR A 766 2.73 5.27 13.78
C THR A 766 2.69 3.87 14.42
N THR A 767 1.60 3.49 15.08
CA THR A 767 1.40 2.13 15.65
C THR A 767 1.45 0.98 14.63
N VAL A 768 1.69 1.26 13.34
CA VAL A 768 1.84 0.27 12.27
C VAL A 768 3.04 -0.66 12.50
N ALA A 769 4.14 -0.13 13.02
CA ALA A 769 5.41 -0.83 13.26
C ALA A 769 5.51 -1.48 14.66
N GLU A 770 4.53 -1.27 15.55
CA GLU A 770 4.54 -1.90 16.88
C GLU A 770 4.43 -3.43 16.72
N GLU A 771 3.42 -3.90 15.98
CA GLU A 771 3.05 -5.32 15.88
C GLU A 771 3.24 -5.93 14.48
N GLY A 772 3.51 -7.23 14.40
CA GLY A 772 3.31 -8.08 13.22
C GLY A 772 4.34 -7.95 12.08
N LEU A 773 4.73 -6.75 11.69
CA LEU A 773 5.71 -6.56 10.61
C LEU A 773 7.10 -7.01 11.08
N ASP A 774 7.83 -7.80 10.29
CA ASP A 774 9.24 -8.09 10.55
C ASP A 774 10.11 -6.87 10.20
N ILE A 775 10.68 -6.27 11.25
CA ILE A 775 11.53 -5.08 11.17
C ILE A 775 12.85 -5.47 11.81
N LYS A 776 13.95 -5.11 11.13
CA LYS A 776 15.32 -5.37 11.57
C LYS A 776 15.56 -4.81 12.98
N GLU A 777 16.48 -5.46 13.68
CA GLU A 777 16.78 -5.19 15.09
C GLU A 777 17.32 -3.76 15.26
N CYS A 778 16.82 -3.05 16.28
CA CYS A 778 17.14 -1.65 16.51
C CYS A 778 18.01 -1.47 17.74
N ASN A 779 18.89 -0.47 17.70
CA ASN A 779 19.65 0.04 18.84
C ASN A 779 18.78 0.99 19.66
N ILE A 780 17.96 1.83 19.02
CA ILE A 780 17.18 2.89 19.68
C ILE A 780 15.69 2.81 19.30
N VAL A 781 14.80 2.72 20.29
CA VAL A 781 13.35 2.85 20.08
C VAL A 781 12.80 3.98 20.93
N ILE A 782 12.31 5.03 20.28
CA ILE A 782 11.78 6.24 20.93
C ILE A 782 10.27 6.27 20.81
N ARG A 783 9.55 6.42 21.93
CA ARG A 783 8.12 6.76 21.93
C ARG A 783 7.99 8.26 22.15
N TYR A 784 7.64 8.98 21.09
CA TYR A 784 7.57 10.43 21.06
C TYR A 784 6.13 10.89 21.35
N GLY A 785 5.84 11.14 22.63
CA GLY A 785 4.51 11.49 23.14
C GLY A 785 3.44 10.39 23.01
N LEU A 786 3.76 9.24 22.41
CA LEU A 786 2.84 8.13 22.20
C LEU A 786 2.92 7.11 23.34
N VAL A 787 1.83 7.01 24.11
CA VAL A 787 1.64 5.95 25.10
C VAL A 787 0.25 5.35 24.89
N THR A 788 0.21 4.07 24.55
CA THR A 788 -1.01 3.31 24.19
C THR A 788 -1.42 2.35 25.31
N ASN A 789 -1.05 1.07 25.22
CA ASN A 789 -1.36 0.02 26.20
C ASN A 789 -0.11 -0.81 26.53
N GLU A 790 -0.24 -1.75 27.47
CA GLU A 790 0.83 -2.63 27.92
C GLU A 790 1.36 -3.61 26.84
N ILE A 791 0.50 -4.02 25.89
CA ILE A 791 0.88 -4.97 24.82
C ILE A 791 1.81 -4.26 23.83
N ALA A 792 1.37 -3.11 23.33
CA ALA A 792 2.13 -2.27 22.40
C ALA A 792 3.44 -1.73 23.04
N MET A 793 3.44 -1.46 24.35
CA MET A 793 4.67 -1.13 25.09
C MET A 793 5.69 -2.27 25.02
N VAL A 794 5.28 -3.52 25.30
CA VAL A 794 6.16 -4.70 25.23
C VAL A 794 6.60 -5.00 23.80
N GLN A 795 5.70 -4.89 22.82
CA GLN A 795 6.01 -5.10 21.40
C GLN A 795 7.01 -4.05 20.87
N ALA A 796 6.82 -2.77 21.18
CA ALA A 796 7.74 -1.69 20.81
C ALA A 796 9.10 -1.87 21.51
N ARG A 797 9.12 -2.21 22.81
CA ARG A 797 10.35 -2.56 23.54
C ARG A 797 11.09 -3.71 22.86
N GLY A 798 10.37 -4.74 22.41
CA GLY A 798 10.91 -5.89 21.67
C GLY A 798 11.43 -5.61 20.26
N ARG A 799 11.41 -4.36 19.79
CA ARG A 799 12.15 -3.92 18.58
C ARG A 799 13.58 -3.45 18.91
N ALA A 800 13.77 -2.85 20.10
CA ALA A 800 15.08 -2.54 20.66
C ALA A 800 15.67 -3.84 21.25
N ARG A 801 16.43 -4.57 20.43
CA ARG A 801 17.03 -5.86 20.80
C ARG A 801 18.42 -6.10 20.21
N ALA A 802 18.99 -5.10 19.54
CA ALA A 802 20.42 -5.10 19.23
C ALA A 802 21.24 -4.98 20.52
N ASP A 803 22.55 -5.20 20.42
CA ASP A 803 23.46 -4.96 21.55
C ASP A 803 23.46 -3.48 21.97
N GLU A 804 23.62 -3.25 23.27
CA GLU A 804 23.53 -1.96 23.96
C GLU A 804 22.24 -1.15 23.73
N SER A 805 21.17 -1.82 23.26
CA SER A 805 19.94 -1.14 22.86
C SER A 805 19.18 -0.42 24.00
N THR A 806 18.44 0.62 23.62
CA THR A 806 17.74 1.53 24.52
C THR A 806 16.30 1.78 24.07
N TYR A 807 15.40 1.94 25.06
CA TYR A 807 13.99 2.27 24.86
C TYR A 807 13.70 3.58 25.60
N VAL A 808 13.25 4.60 24.88
CA VAL A 808 13.15 5.97 25.38
C VAL A 808 11.73 6.50 25.27
N LEU A 809 11.13 6.95 26.37
CA LEU A 809 9.93 7.78 26.33
C LEU A 809 10.32 9.26 26.30
N VAL A 810 9.96 9.99 25.23
CA VAL A 810 10.09 11.46 25.18
C VAL A 810 8.70 12.07 25.40
N ALA A 811 8.54 12.83 26.49
CA ALA A 811 7.25 13.38 26.91
C ALA A 811 7.40 14.79 27.52
N SER A 812 6.31 15.55 27.54
CA SER A 812 6.21 16.82 28.29
C SER A 812 5.61 16.57 29.67
N VAL A 813 6.06 17.31 30.69
CA VAL A 813 5.52 17.24 32.07
C VAL A 813 3.99 17.35 32.10
N GLY A 814 3.40 18.26 31.31
CA GLY A 814 1.95 18.50 31.31
C GLY A 814 1.12 17.45 30.57
N SER A 815 1.75 16.52 29.84
CA SER A 815 1.07 15.62 28.90
C SER A 815 0.42 14.38 29.53
N GLY A 816 0.66 14.12 30.83
CA GLY A 816 0.19 12.92 31.52
C GLY A 816 0.70 11.60 30.90
N ALA A 817 1.79 11.65 30.12
CA ALA A 817 2.27 10.49 29.36
C ALA A 817 3.19 9.59 30.20
N VAL A 818 4.01 10.18 31.08
CA VAL A 818 4.93 9.45 31.96
C VAL A 818 4.13 8.55 32.91
N GLU A 819 3.11 9.10 33.56
CA GLU A 819 2.21 8.42 34.48
C GLU A 819 1.44 7.28 33.80
N ARG A 820 1.08 7.45 32.52
CA ARG A 820 0.43 6.38 31.72
C ARG A 820 1.40 5.26 31.37
N GLU A 821 2.67 5.58 31.11
CA GLU A 821 3.71 4.57 30.86
C GLU A 821 4.07 3.82 32.16
N ASP A 822 4.04 4.47 33.32
CA ASP A 822 4.20 3.84 34.63
C ASP A 822 3.02 2.91 34.95
N VAL A 823 1.78 3.33 34.64
CA VAL A 823 0.60 2.46 34.72
C VAL A 823 0.73 1.24 33.79
N ASN A 824 1.23 1.41 32.58
CA ASN A 824 1.49 0.28 31.66
C ASN A 824 2.60 -0.65 32.19
N SER A 825 3.67 -0.09 32.75
CA SER A 825 4.75 -0.85 33.41
C SER A 825 4.24 -1.63 34.64
N PHE A 826 3.29 -1.08 35.38
CA PHE A 826 2.60 -1.76 36.49
C PHE A 826 1.67 -2.87 35.97
N ARG A 827 0.94 -2.63 34.88
CA ARG A 827 0.09 -3.63 34.22
C ARG A 827 0.90 -4.81 33.68
N GLU A 828 2.08 -4.58 33.10
CA GLU A 828 2.99 -5.64 32.68
C GLU A 828 3.41 -6.52 33.87
N LYS A 829 3.85 -5.92 34.98
CA LYS A 829 4.17 -6.66 36.23
C LYS A 829 2.95 -7.39 36.81
N MET A 830 1.76 -6.84 36.65
CA MET A 830 0.50 -7.47 37.06
C MET A 830 0.13 -8.67 36.17
N MET A 831 0.40 -8.57 34.86
CA MET A 831 0.18 -9.63 33.87
C MET A 831 0.97 -10.89 34.23
N TYR A 832 2.30 -10.78 34.43
CA TYR A 832 3.12 -11.93 34.78
C TYR A 832 2.67 -12.59 36.10
N LYS A 833 2.28 -11.80 37.11
CA LYS A 833 1.69 -12.31 38.35
C LYS A 833 0.32 -12.99 38.16
N ALA A 834 -0.46 -12.57 37.18
CA ALA A 834 -1.74 -13.18 36.83
C ALA A 834 -1.52 -14.51 36.07
N ILE A 835 -0.61 -14.54 35.10
CA ILE A 835 -0.21 -15.75 34.37
C ILE A 835 0.26 -16.84 35.34
N GLN A 836 1.18 -16.51 36.27
CA GLN A 836 1.65 -17.43 37.31
C GLN A 836 0.53 -17.95 38.23
N ARG A 837 -0.49 -17.12 38.54
CA ARG A 837 -1.65 -17.55 39.31
C ARG A 837 -2.56 -18.50 38.52
N VAL A 838 -2.75 -18.25 37.24
CA VAL A 838 -3.52 -19.12 36.34
C VAL A 838 -2.81 -20.46 36.13
N GLN A 839 -1.48 -20.47 35.96
CA GLN A 839 -0.68 -21.70 35.81
C GLN A 839 -0.67 -22.56 37.08
N LYS A 840 -0.69 -21.94 38.26
CA LYS A 840 -0.73 -22.63 39.56
C LYS A 840 -2.16 -22.94 40.04
N MET A 841 -3.18 -22.64 39.23
CA MET A 841 -4.58 -22.88 39.58
C MET A 841 -4.90 -24.39 39.56
N PRO A 842 -5.61 -24.94 40.56
CA PRO A 842 -6.08 -26.31 40.51
C PRO A 842 -6.90 -26.60 39.25
N ARG A 843 -6.67 -27.75 38.62
CA ARG A 843 -7.26 -28.09 37.31
C ARG A 843 -8.79 -28.00 37.29
N GLU A 844 -9.46 -28.41 38.37
CA GLU A 844 -10.93 -28.31 38.51
C GLU A 844 -11.41 -26.86 38.59
N GLU A 845 -10.74 -26.01 39.37
CA GLU A 845 -11.07 -24.58 39.47
C GLU A 845 -10.88 -23.88 38.12
N TYR A 846 -9.77 -24.17 37.44
CA TYR A 846 -9.48 -23.65 36.11
C TYR A 846 -10.57 -24.04 35.11
N LEU A 847 -10.87 -25.34 34.98
CA LEU A 847 -11.92 -25.83 34.06
C LEU A 847 -13.28 -25.20 34.35
N ASN A 848 -13.68 -25.10 35.62
CA ASN A 848 -14.93 -24.45 36.01
C ASN A 848 -14.98 -22.97 35.61
N LYS A 849 -13.89 -22.20 35.78
CA LYS A 849 -13.84 -20.79 35.33
C LYS A 849 -13.88 -20.68 33.80
N ILE A 850 -13.15 -21.56 33.09
CA ILE A 850 -13.11 -21.60 31.63
C ILE A 850 -14.50 -21.87 31.04
N GLU A 851 -15.21 -22.90 31.50
CA GLU A 851 -16.55 -23.22 30.98
C GLU A 851 -17.57 -22.10 31.21
N ASN A 852 -17.49 -21.42 32.36
CA ASN A 852 -18.34 -20.26 32.66
C ASN A 852 -18.08 -19.09 31.69
N PHE A 853 -16.81 -18.76 31.43
CA PHE A 853 -16.48 -17.68 30.47
C PHE A 853 -16.83 -18.06 29.03
N GLN A 854 -16.71 -19.33 28.63
CA GLN A 854 -17.16 -19.81 27.31
C GLN A 854 -18.68 -19.63 27.13
N LEU A 855 -19.48 -20.02 28.13
CA LEU A 855 -20.92 -19.83 28.11
C LEU A 855 -21.30 -18.34 28.05
N GLN A 856 -20.64 -17.50 28.86
CA GLN A 856 -20.83 -16.04 28.83
C GLN A 856 -20.51 -15.47 27.44
N SER A 857 -19.37 -15.83 26.84
CA SER A 857 -18.93 -15.33 25.52
C SER A 857 -19.94 -15.65 24.41
N ILE A 858 -20.57 -16.84 24.45
CA ILE A 858 -21.63 -17.23 23.51
C ILE A 858 -22.92 -16.42 23.74
N LEU A 859 -23.34 -16.25 25.00
CA LEU A 859 -24.55 -15.49 25.36
C LEU A 859 -24.43 -14.00 25.00
N GLU A 860 -23.25 -13.38 25.21
CA GLU A 860 -22.96 -12.00 24.82
C GLU A 860 -23.16 -11.79 23.31
N LYS A 861 -22.65 -12.70 22.46
CA LYS A 861 -22.87 -12.64 21.01
C LYS A 861 -24.35 -12.79 20.64
N GLN A 862 -25.09 -13.70 21.27
CA GLN A 862 -26.52 -13.87 21.03
C GLN A 862 -27.34 -12.61 21.38
N MET A 863 -27.05 -11.99 22.54
CA MET A 863 -27.70 -10.75 22.96
C MET A 863 -27.35 -9.59 22.02
N LYS A 864 -26.10 -9.51 21.55
CA LYS A 864 -25.69 -8.51 20.56
C LYS A 864 -26.41 -8.69 19.23
N VAL A 865 -26.48 -9.90 18.67
CA VAL A 865 -27.21 -10.18 17.42
C VAL A 865 -28.67 -9.75 17.53
N LYS A 866 -29.36 -10.09 18.64
CA LYS A 866 -30.74 -9.63 18.91
C LYS A 866 -30.84 -8.10 19.00
N LYS A 867 -29.82 -7.41 19.53
CA LYS A 867 -29.78 -5.95 19.61
C LYS A 867 -29.56 -5.29 18.26
N ASP A 868 -28.71 -5.86 17.42
CA ASP A 868 -28.38 -5.30 16.10
C ASP A 868 -29.52 -5.55 15.10
N GLN A 869 -30.19 -6.72 15.15
CA GLN A 869 -31.46 -6.96 14.44
C GLN A 869 -32.54 -5.92 14.76
N ARG A 870 -32.62 -5.46 16.02
CA ARG A 870 -33.58 -4.41 16.45
C ARG A 870 -33.22 -3.00 15.97
N LYS A 871 -31.97 -2.72 15.56
CA LYS A 871 -31.58 -1.42 14.99
C LYS A 871 -31.96 -1.30 13.52
N THR A 872 -31.94 -2.41 12.79
CA THR A 872 -32.22 -2.49 11.35
C THR A 872 -33.73 -2.46 11.06
N TYR A 873 -34.41 -1.44 11.59
CA TYR A 873 -35.82 -1.17 11.27
C TYR A 873 -35.91 -0.59 9.86
N LYS A 874 -36.71 -1.18 8.98
CA LYS A 874 -36.90 -0.71 7.60
C LYS A 874 -37.92 0.44 7.56
N LYS A 875 -37.48 1.69 7.68
CA LYS A 875 -38.28 2.83 7.20
C LYS A 875 -38.17 2.92 5.66
N ASN A 876 -39.25 3.34 5.00
CA ASN A 876 -39.27 3.56 3.55
C ASN A 876 -38.30 4.72 3.19
N PRO A 877 -37.41 4.58 2.17
CA PRO A 877 -36.54 5.66 1.72
C PRO A 877 -37.24 7.00 1.46
N SER A 878 -38.50 6.98 1.02
CA SER A 878 -39.34 8.18 0.83
C SER A 878 -39.56 9.04 2.07
N LEU A 879 -39.28 8.52 3.26
CA LEU A 879 -39.43 9.23 4.54
C LEU A 879 -38.23 10.11 4.90
N ILE A 880 -37.23 10.26 4.02
CA ILE A 880 -36.08 11.13 4.25
C ILE A 880 -35.73 12.02 3.06
N THR A 881 -35.16 13.17 3.40
CA THR A 881 -34.49 14.06 2.44
C THR A 881 -33.10 14.45 2.93
N PHE A 882 -32.21 14.77 1.98
CA PHE A 882 -30.84 15.19 2.23
C PHE A 882 -30.67 16.69 1.95
N LEU A 883 -30.27 17.43 2.98
CA LEU A 883 -29.89 18.83 2.88
C LEU A 883 -28.37 18.97 2.88
N CYS A 884 -27.84 19.97 2.19
CA CYS A 884 -26.43 20.33 2.30
C CYS A 884 -26.08 20.69 3.75
N LYS A 885 -24.98 20.16 4.33
CA LYS A 885 -24.60 20.53 5.71
C LYS A 885 -24.18 22.01 5.91
N ASN A 886 -24.17 22.85 4.88
CA ASN A 886 -23.67 24.24 4.91
C ASN A 886 -24.75 25.29 4.67
N CYS A 887 -25.40 25.22 3.51
CA CYS A 887 -26.44 26.16 3.08
C CYS A 887 -27.86 25.61 3.22
N HIS A 888 -28.02 24.38 3.73
CA HIS A 888 -29.30 23.70 3.97
C HIS A 888 -30.23 23.51 2.76
N LYS A 889 -29.77 23.88 1.56
CA LYS A 889 -30.40 23.57 0.27
C LYS A 889 -30.76 22.08 0.19
N LEU A 890 -31.99 21.82 -0.24
CA LEU A 890 -32.48 20.48 -0.55
C LEU A 890 -31.76 19.94 -1.78
N ILE A 891 -31.21 18.74 -1.67
CA ILE A 891 -30.42 18.12 -2.73
C ILE A 891 -31.23 16.98 -3.37
N CYS A 892 -31.56 15.96 -2.57
CA CYS A 892 -32.25 14.74 -3.02
C CYS A 892 -33.16 14.14 -1.94
N SER A 893 -34.11 13.31 -2.38
CA SER A 893 -34.93 12.38 -1.60
C SER A 893 -34.15 11.09 -1.30
N GLY A 894 -34.61 10.30 -0.33
CA GLY A 894 -34.13 8.92 -0.16
C GLY A 894 -34.51 7.99 -1.32
N GLU A 895 -35.52 8.33 -2.11
CA GLU A 895 -35.88 7.61 -3.35
C GLU A 895 -34.84 7.82 -4.46
N ASP A 896 -34.15 8.97 -4.47
CA ASP A 896 -33.11 9.30 -5.46
C ASP A 896 -31.77 8.58 -5.20
N ILE A 897 -31.67 7.75 -4.15
CA ILE A 897 -30.43 7.08 -3.74
C ILE A 897 -30.49 5.59 -4.10
N GLN A 898 -29.53 5.16 -4.91
CA GLN A 898 -29.31 3.75 -5.26
C GLN A 898 -27.91 3.29 -4.81
N VAL A 899 -27.72 1.98 -4.70
CA VAL A 899 -26.46 1.38 -4.21
C VAL A 899 -25.81 0.49 -5.28
N ILE A 900 -24.55 0.78 -5.58
CA ILE A 900 -23.65 -0.01 -6.45
C ILE A 900 -22.77 -0.90 -5.56
N GLU A 901 -22.65 -2.18 -5.92
CA GLU A 901 -21.88 -3.21 -5.19
C GLU A 901 -22.16 -3.28 -3.68
N ASP A 902 -23.42 -3.03 -3.27
CA ASP A 902 -23.88 -2.94 -1.86
C ASP A 902 -23.09 -1.95 -0.96
N MET A 903 -22.24 -1.08 -1.54
CA MET A 903 -21.37 -0.15 -0.80
C MET A 903 -21.50 1.31 -1.26
N HIS A 904 -21.47 1.55 -2.57
CA HIS A 904 -21.37 2.90 -3.16
C HIS A 904 -22.76 3.51 -3.34
N HIS A 905 -23.05 4.56 -2.58
CA HIS A 905 -24.35 5.24 -2.62
C HIS A 905 -24.28 6.40 -3.61
N VAL A 906 -25.02 6.28 -4.71
CA VAL A 906 -25.08 7.27 -5.80
C VAL A 906 -26.46 7.93 -5.83
N SER A 907 -26.52 9.18 -6.32
CA SER A 907 -27.81 9.80 -6.64
C SER A 907 -28.15 9.63 -8.11
N VAL A 908 -29.39 9.24 -8.39
CA VAL A 908 -29.92 8.97 -9.76
C VAL A 908 -30.97 9.99 -10.21
N LYS A 909 -31.05 11.12 -9.52
CA LYS A 909 -31.96 12.21 -9.86
C LYS A 909 -31.49 12.88 -11.16
N LYS A 910 -32.35 12.95 -12.17
CA LYS A 910 -32.00 13.47 -13.51
C LYS A 910 -31.33 14.84 -13.48
N ASP A 911 -31.93 15.80 -12.77
CA ASP A 911 -31.42 17.18 -12.72
C ASP A 911 -30.30 17.39 -11.68
N PHE A 912 -29.70 16.34 -11.12
CA PHE A 912 -28.72 16.44 -10.03
C PHE A 912 -27.45 17.20 -10.45
N GLN A 913 -27.05 17.13 -11.72
CA GLN A 913 -25.89 17.85 -12.29
C GLN A 913 -25.99 19.36 -12.08
N SER A 914 -27.20 19.94 -12.09
CA SER A 914 -27.42 21.37 -11.85
C SER A 914 -27.03 21.85 -10.44
N LEU A 915 -26.86 20.94 -9.48
CA LEU A 915 -26.70 21.24 -8.05
C LEU A 915 -25.23 21.27 -7.57
N TYR A 916 -24.29 20.78 -8.38
CA TYR A 916 -22.87 20.68 -8.03
C TYR A 916 -21.94 21.24 -9.11
N HIS A 917 -20.67 21.41 -8.76
CA HIS A 917 -19.57 21.45 -9.72
C HIS A 917 -18.60 20.30 -9.43
N THR A 918 -17.95 19.81 -10.47
CA THR A 918 -16.81 18.91 -10.36
C THR A 918 -15.54 19.74 -10.19
N ARG A 919 -14.57 19.22 -9.44
CA ARG A 919 -13.20 19.73 -9.37
C ARG A 919 -12.21 18.60 -9.50
N GLU A 920 -11.05 18.83 -10.10
CA GLU A 920 -9.92 17.91 -10.00
C GLU A 920 -9.61 17.50 -8.55
N ASN A 921 -9.31 16.22 -8.38
CA ASN A 921 -9.02 15.63 -7.09
C ASN A 921 -7.51 15.65 -6.84
N LYS A 922 -7.03 16.57 -5.99
CA LYS A 922 -5.61 16.73 -5.63
C LYS A 922 -4.88 15.42 -5.28
N THR A 923 -5.58 14.44 -4.69
CA THR A 923 -4.99 13.14 -4.34
C THR A 923 -4.48 12.35 -5.55
N LEU A 924 -4.99 12.66 -6.75
CA LEU A 924 -4.59 12.09 -8.03
C LEU A 924 -3.53 12.95 -8.75
N GLN A 925 -3.50 14.27 -8.54
CA GLN A 925 -2.46 15.16 -9.09
C GLN A 925 -1.05 14.74 -8.66
N ASP A 926 -0.87 14.35 -7.39
CA ASP A 926 0.40 13.83 -6.85
C ASP A 926 0.92 12.53 -7.55
N LYS A 927 0.14 11.89 -8.42
CA LYS A 927 0.43 10.54 -8.93
C LYS A 927 0.82 10.45 -10.40
N HIS A 928 0.80 11.54 -11.17
CA HIS A 928 1.22 11.59 -12.59
C HIS A 928 0.78 10.34 -13.39
N ALA A 929 -0.53 10.09 -13.46
CA ALA A 929 -1.08 8.88 -14.09
C ALA A 929 -2.14 9.23 -15.14
N ASP A 930 -1.99 8.67 -16.35
CA ASP A 930 -2.69 9.08 -17.57
C ASP A 930 -4.12 8.52 -17.71
N TYR A 931 -4.91 8.48 -16.63
CA TYR A 931 -6.27 7.94 -16.64
C TYR A 931 -7.32 8.87 -16.00
N GLN A 932 -8.58 8.73 -16.42
CA GLN A 932 -9.69 9.61 -16.03
C GLN A 932 -9.83 9.78 -14.51
N THR A 933 -9.88 11.03 -14.08
CA THR A 933 -9.91 11.39 -12.65
C THR A 933 -11.32 11.36 -12.07
N ASN A 934 -11.52 10.61 -10.98
CA ASN A 934 -12.69 10.77 -10.10
C ASN A 934 -12.66 12.13 -9.38
N GLY A 935 -13.23 13.15 -10.02
CA GLY A 935 -13.32 14.52 -9.50
C GLY A 935 -14.09 14.63 -8.18
N GLU A 936 -13.78 15.67 -7.38
CA GLU A 936 -14.52 15.99 -6.17
C GLU A 936 -15.81 16.76 -6.51
N ILE A 937 -16.93 16.34 -5.90
CA ILE A 937 -18.25 16.96 -6.04
C ILE A 937 -18.40 18.03 -4.97
N ILE A 938 -18.54 19.29 -5.37
CA ILE A 938 -18.78 20.44 -4.47
C ILE A 938 -20.13 21.12 -4.73
N CYS A 939 -20.79 21.58 -3.68
CA CYS A 939 -22.06 22.31 -3.78
C CYS A 939 -21.93 23.56 -4.66
N LYS A 940 -22.84 23.74 -5.63
CA LYS A 940 -22.89 24.93 -6.49
C LYS A 940 -22.96 26.23 -5.70
N ASP A 941 -23.81 26.28 -4.67
CA ASP A 941 -24.16 27.50 -3.92
C ASP A 941 -23.15 27.88 -2.82
N CYS A 942 -22.35 26.94 -2.31
CA CYS A 942 -21.53 27.19 -1.11
C CYS A 942 -20.18 26.46 -1.03
N GLY A 943 -19.75 25.78 -2.10
CA GLY A 943 -18.44 25.11 -2.16
C GLY A 943 -18.25 23.91 -1.21
N GLN A 944 -19.29 23.50 -0.46
CA GLN A 944 -19.22 22.35 0.43
C GLN A 944 -19.00 21.06 -0.35
N ALA A 945 -17.88 20.37 -0.10
CA ALA A 945 -17.65 19.03 -0.62
C ALA A 945 -18.75 18.05 -0.19
N TRP A 946 -19.28 17.28 -1.14
CA TRP A 946 -20.37 16.31 -0.98
C TRP A 946 -19.89 14.88 -1.19
N GLY A 947 -19.03 14.65 -2.16
CA GLY A 947 -18.71 13.32 -2.68
C GLY A 947 -17.62 13.34 -3.73
N ASN A 948 -17.54 12.27 -4.53
CA ASN A 948 -16.66 12.17 -5.69
C ASN A 948 -17.48 11.62 -6.86
N MET A 949 -17.12 11.99 -8.09
CA MET A 949 -17.56 11.27 -9.28
C MET A 949 -17.03 9.83 -9.27
N MET A 950 -17.77 8.91 -9.87
CA MET A 950 -17.31 7.55 -10.15
C MET A 950 -17.86 7.09 -11.50
N VAL A 951 -17.01 6.48 -12.33
CA VAL A 951 -17.44 5.78 -13.53
C VAL A 951 -17.92 4.37 -13.15
N HIS A 952 -19.12 3.97 -13.56
CA HIS A 952 -19.59 2.59 -13.47
C HIS A 952 -20.27 2.19 -14.78
N ARG A 953 -19.72 1.17 -15.46
CA ARG A 953 -20.19 0.70 -16.77
C ARG A 953 -20.34 1.83 -17.81
N GLY A 954 -19.39 2.75 -17.83
CA GLY A 954 -19.39 3.91 -18.74
C GLY A 954 -20.28 5.09 -18.32
N LEU A 955 -21.06 4.97 -17.22
CA LEU A 955 -21.86 6.07 -16.68
C LEU A 955 -21.10 6.84 -15.60
N ASP A 956 -21.05 8.17 -15.73
CA ASP A 956 -20.57 9.09 -14.71
C ASP A 956 -21.62 9.32 -13.62
N LEU A 957 -21.39 8.77 -12.42
CA LEU A 957 -22.34 8.78 -11.32
C LEU A 957 -21.83 9.54 -10.09
N PRO A 958 -22.66 10.38 -9.44
CA PRO A 958 -22.24 11.16 -8.29
C PRO A 958 -22.30 10.33 -6.99
N CYS A 959 -21.15 9.83 -6.51
CA CYS A 959 -21.05 9.05 -5.28
C CYS A 959 -21.02 9.94 -4.03
N LEU A 960 -22.05 9.84 -3.18
CA LEU A 960 -22.28 10.77 -2.07
C LEU A 960 -21.73 10.25 -0.72
N LYS A 961 -21.05 11.12 0.02
CA LYS A 961 -20.52 10.82 1.36
C LYS A 961 -21.46 11.39 2.43
N ILE A 962 -22.29 10.55 3.04
CA ILE A 962 -23.35 10.91 4.02
C ILE A 962 -22.93 11.93 5.11
N ARG A 963 -21.66 11.92 5.53
CA ARG A 963 -21.08 12.86 6.51
C ARG A 963 -21.21 14.34 6.12
N ASN A 964 -21.45 14.63 4.84
CA ASN A 964 -21.58 15.97 4.27
C ASN A 964 -23.04 16.46 4.17
N PHE A 965 -24.00 15.68 4.70
CA PHE A 965 -25.43 15.93 4.57
C PHE A 965 -26.13 15.94 5.93
N VAL A 966 -27.20 16.73 6.03
CA VAL A 966 -28.16 16.67 7.12
C VAL A 966 -29.37 15.89 6.61
N VAL A 967 -29.65 14.75 7.25
CA VAL A 967 -30.81 13.92 6.93
C VAL A 967 -32.01 14.41 7.72
N VAL A 968 -33.10 14.69 7.02
CA VAL A 968 -34.38 15.10 7.62
C VAL A 968 -35.34 13.93 7.55
N PHE A 969 -35.92 13.52 8.67
CA PHE A 969 -36.97 12.50 8.70
C PHE A 969 -38.36 13.14 8.68
N ALA A 970 -39.21 12.69 7.77
CA ALA A 970 -40.60 13.12 7.59
C ALA A 970 -41.59 12.39 8.52
N ASP A 971 -41.21 12.11 9.77
CA ASP A 971 -42.13 11.56 10.77
C ASP A 971 -42.79 12.64 11.65
N LYS A 972 -43.66 12.25 12.59
CA LYS A 972 -44.56 13.14 13.36
C LYS A 972 -43.85 14.25 14.16
N LYS A 973 -42.51 14.26 14.21
CA LYS A 973 -41.68 15.39 14.62
C LYS A 973 -40.47 15.46 13.69
N THR A 974 -40.47 16.38 12.73
CA THR A 974 -39.39 16.57 11.75
C THR A 974 -38.01 16.56 12.41
N THR A 975 -37.29 15.44 12.33
CA THR A 975 -36.03 15.25 13.06
C THR A 975 -34.84 15.38 12.11
N LYS A 976 -33.94 16.33 12.40
CA LYS A 976 -32.69 16.54 11.66
C LYS A 976 -31.55 15.76 12.32
N GLN A 977 -30.89 14.87 11.58
CA GLN A 977 -29.74 14.08 12.05
C GLN A 977 -28.57 14.10 11.06
N ILE A 978 -27.38 13.74 11.54
CA ILE A 978 -26.15 13.64 10.75
C ILE A 978 -25.51 12.31 11.11
N PHE A 979 -25.14 11.54 10.08
CA PHE A 979 -24.56 10.20 10.22
C PHE A 979 -23.13 10.22 9.69
N LYS A 980 -22.24 9.41 10.27
CA LYS A 980 -20.86 9.26 9.78
C LYS A 980 -20.74 8.25 8.65
N LYS A 981 -21.61 7.23 8.65
CA LYS A 981 -21.60 6.11 7.70
C LYS A 981 -23.03 5.78 7.28
N TRP A 982 -23.20 5.34 6.04
CA TRP A 982 -24.53 4.99 5.49
C TRP A 982 -25.22 3.89 6.31
N GLY A 983 -24.50 2.86 6.75
CA GLY A 983 -25.03 1.80 7.63
C GLY A 983 -25.39 2.22 9.07
N GLU A 984 -25.24 3.48 9.46
CA GLU A 984 -25.84 4.01 10.70
C GLU A 984 -27.30 4.44 10.51
N LEU A 985 -27.75 4.59 9.25
CA LEU A 985 -29.09 4.99 8.87
C LEU A 985 -30.05 3.78 8.92
N PRO A 986 -31.23 3.89 9.56
CA PRO A 986 -32.22 2.80 9.63
C PRO A 986 -33.10 2.76 8.36
N ILE A 987 -32.47 2.73 7.18
CA ILE A 987 -33.11 2.70 5.86
C ILE A 987 -32.25 1.80 4.95
N ARG A 988 -32.90 0.97 4.13
CA ARG A 988 -32.24 0.20 3.07
C ARG A 988 -32.62 0.82 1.73
N PHE A 989 -31.63 1.17 0.93
CA PHE A 989 -31.79 1.68 -0.42
C PHE A 989 -31.85 0.54 -1.45
N PRO A 990 -32.47 0.74 -2.62
CA PRO A 990 -32.43 -0.22 -3.73
C PRO A 990 -31.03 -0.35 -4.34
N SER A 991 -30.78 -1.49 -4.97
CA SER A 991 -29.62 -1.68 -5.86
C SER A 991 -29.73 -0.77 -7.08
N PHE A 992 -28.59 -0.37 -7.65
CA PHE A 992 -28.55 0.41 -8.88
C PHE A 992 -29.08 -0.40 -10.07
N ASP A 993 -30.01 0.17 -10.83
CA ASP A 993 -30.58 -0.45 -12.03
C ASP A 993 -30.04 0.23 -13.29
N TYR A 994 -29.15 -0.47 -13.99
CA TYR A 994 -28.56 0.02 -15.23
C TYR A 994 -29.59 0.17 -16.36
N ALA A 995 -30.60 -0.72 -16.43
CA ALA A 995 -31.59 -0.69 -17.51
C ALA A 995 -32.53 0.52 -17.39
N ALA A 996 -32.77 1.01 -16.17
CA ALA A 996 -33.58 2.20 -15.92
C ALA A 996 -32.86 3.53 -16.25
N HIS A 997 -31.52 3.51 -16.41
CA HIS A 997 -30.69 4.70 -16.56
C HIS A 997 -29.81 4.72 -17.83
N CYS A 998 -29.81 3.63 -18.61
CA CYS A 998 -29.26 3.66 -19.95
C CYS A 998 -30.14 4.57 -20.84
N PRO A 999 -29.59 5.52 -21.60
CA PRO A 999 -30.35 6.15 -22.67
C PRO A 999 -30.73 5.05 -23.67
N SER A 1000 -32.02 4.91 -23.95
CA SER A 1000 -32.46 4.23 -25.17
C SER A 1000 -32.12 5.15 -26.34
N SER A 1001 -31.09 4.81 -27.09
CA SER A 1001 -30.92 5.35 -28.44
C SER A 1001 -32.06 4.81 -29.29
N ASP A 1002 -33.06 5.65 -29.57
CA ASP A 1002 -34.04 5.41 -30.65
C ASP A 1002 -33.39 5.65 -32.05
N GLU A 1003 -32.09 5.38 -32.16
CA GLU A 1003 -31.25 5.46 -33.36
C GLU A 1003 -30.30 4.25 -33.39
N ASP A 1004 -30.85 3.09 -33.79
CA ASP A 1004 -30.17 1.90 -34.33
C ASP A 1004 -31.05 1.33 -35.47
#